data_AF-A0A930HM64-F1
#
_entry.id   AF-A0A930HM64-F1
#
_cell.length_a   1.000
_cell.length_b   1.000
_cell.length_c   1.000
_cell.angle_alpha   90.00
_cell.angle_beta   90.00
_cell.angle_gamma   90.00
#
_symmetry.space_group_name_H-M   'P 1'
#
loop_
_entity.id
_entity.type
_entity.pdbx_description
1 polymer ?
#
loop_
_entity_poly.entity_id
_entity_poly.type
_entity_poly.pdbx_seq_one_letter_code
_entity_poly.pdbx_strand_id
1 'polypeptide(L)'
;MKKLMKLFLFLYVFAQASFVNASFMTSLAGGEDERVNKVVVRLDKAGELEDKVPENVWLDVVDTLKIIGPLNSYDLRWVRMLCGSDEYGALIPKTLKRLDLSEASFVSNGDTSDSYYIFTDDLGKDRKYFVDGAKATLLPEKLFFKCCSIESIVLPKYIRELGIGAFFKCVKLKEVVIPDEVTEIQHTVFGVCDALETIKLPSQLKTMGNYVFTYCTNLKEVVIPEGVTKINKRTFDETPKMKKLTLPKSLRELSIEAFFGANGLEEIQIPEGITVLPEGSFGLCEALKKVELPASLVKIDKNAFQDCHSLEMVEFKEGLKHIAVYAFQNCKKLHDVKLPNSLETIENEVFLNCNDMSGLKLGNGLKTIGEKAFFHNHGITSVVFPKTIEKISYAAFAECFGLTKVSLGMSTAEIVTNPFLGCRALQTFEVDADNAKYAIEDGILYSKDYTMLYAYPGGKDSKTFVMNPNTEKMDDFAFWFCKNLEKVELSPLFNEFGYRAFCGCSNLNTLIVKTEKPVENPYTDDVFEGVNKEACTLIVPVGTKQAYLASRTWKNLKIIEAVPDVVEKVYTDKPIVSNEGNNIIVSKISLGFDTIELYDLTGLKVLEAPVRLGSARINAVGVPYGIYVVTLRGKIGSCSLKLIRI
;
A
#
# COMPACT_ATOMS: atom_id res chain seq x y z
N MET A 1 42.37 34.61 44.07
CA MET A 1 43.22 33.41 44.28
C MET A 1 42.41 32.12 44.49
N LYS A 2 41.47 32.01 45.44
CA LYS A 2 40.62 30.79 45.59
C LYS A 2 39.76 30.45 44.34
N LYS A 3 39.27 31.44 43.59
CA LYS A 3 38.58 31.26 42.28
C LYS A 3 39.47 30.70 41.16
N LEU A 4 40.79 30.99 41.18
CA LEU A 4 41.74 30.46 40.18
C LEU A 4 42.19 29.04 40.52
N MET A 5 42.21 28.68 41.81
CA MET A 5 42.66 27.39 42.31
C MET A 5 41.65 26.26 42.03
N LYS A 6 40.34 26.55 42.09
CA LYS A 6 39.28 25.59 41.70
C LYS A 6 39.24 25.35 40.18
N LEU A 7 39.56 26.36 39.37
CA LEU A 7 39.73 26.21 37.92
C LEU A 7 41.01 25.41 37.56
N PHE A 8 42.07 25.56 38.36
CA PHE A 8 43.32 24.80 38.17
C PHE A 8 43.18 23.32 38.53
N LEU A 9 42.40 22.95 39.55
CA LEU A 9 42.09 21.54 39.82
C LEU A 9 41.28 20.91 38.66
N PHE A 10 40.43 21.71 38.00
CA PHE A 10 39.63 21.32 36.85
C PHE A 10 40.49 21.05 35.59
N LEU A 11 41.60 21.77 35.39
CA LEU A 11 42.55 21.52 34.30
C LEU A 11 43.56 20.40 34.62
N TYR A 12 43.92 20.21 35.90
CA TYR A 12 44.92 19.21 36.30
C TYR A 12 44.42 17.76 36.17
N VAL A 13 43.12 17.52 36.39
CA VAL A 13 42.51 16.18 36.18
C VAL A 13 42.39 15.84 34.68
N PHE A 14 42.24 16.83 33.80
CA PHE A 14 42.19 16.61 32.34
C PHE A 14 43.57 16.42 31.70
N ALA A 15 44.65 16.90 32.32
CA ALA A 15 46.00 16.80 31.78
C ALA A 15 46.71 15.45 32.05
N GLN A 16 46.17 14.56 32.89
CA GLN A 16 46.79 13.27 33.21
C GLN A 16 46.17 12.04 32.54
N ALA A 17 45.16 12.19 31.67
CA ALA A 17 44.64 11.05 30.89
C ALA A 17 45.55 10.64 29.70
N SER A 18 46.68 11.34 29.49
CA SER A 18 47.61 11.09 28.39
C SER A 18 49.05 11.22 28.90
N PHE A 19 49.72 10.07 29.07
CA PHE A 19 51.13 9.89 29.49
C PHE A 19 51.45 10.12 30.97
N VAL A 20 51.72 9.04 31.73
CA VAL A 20 53.02 8.75 32.39
C VAL A 20 53.04 7.29 32.91
N ASN A 21 54.21 6.67 32.72
CA ASN A 21 54.69 5.34 33.08
C ASN A 21 54.39 4.84 34.50
N ALA A 22 54.32 3.51 34.58
CA ALA A 22 54.46 2.71 35.80
C ALA A 22 55.80 2.97 36.51
N SER A 23 55.74 3.55 37.70
CA SER A 23 56.56 3.28 38.90
C SER A 23 56.38 4.46 39.87
N PHE A 24 56.32 4.17 41.17
CA PHE A 24 55.87 5.04 42.28
C PHE A 24 54.37 5.01 42.58
N MET A 25 53.89 3.83 43.00
CA MET A 25 52.76 3.70 43.92
C MET A 25 53.08 2.55 44.88
N THR A 26 53.89 2.84 45.89
CA THR A 26 53.94 2.08 47.14
C THR A 26 53.42 2.98 48.26
N SER A 27 52.45 2.43 48.99
CA SER A 27 51.74 2.98 50.16
C SER A 27 50.79 4.16 49.93
N LEU A 28 49.56 3.83 49.55
CA LEU A 28 48.34 4.24 50.27
C LEU A 28 47.27 3.20 49.94
N ALA A 29 47.37 2.04 50.60
CA ALA A 29 46.25 1.13 50.74
C ALA A 29 45.27 1.79 51.72
N GLY A 30 44.12 2.23 51.23
CA GLY A 30 43.05 2.82 52.03
C GLY A 30 41.82 3.16 51.19
N GLY A 31 40.81 2.29 51.26
CA GLY A 31 39.42 2.55 50.88
C GLY A 31 39.06 2.24 49.43
N GLU A 32 38.14 1.28 49.24
CA GLU A 32 37.13 1.43 48.20
C GLU A 32 36.49 2.82 48.38
N ASP A 33 36.42 3.64 47.32
CA ASP A 33 35.77 4.96 47.37
C ASP A 33 34.39 4.85 48.04
N GLU A 34 34.27 5.31 49.29
CA GLU A 34 33.00 5.34 50.05
C GLU A 34 32.06 6.35 49.38
N ARG A 35 31.38 5.91 48.32
CA ARG A 35 30.32 6.68 47.67
C ARG A 35 29.27 7.08 48.71
N VAL A 36 28.93 8.36 48.73
CA VAL A 36 27.93 8.92 49.62
C VAL A 36 26.55 8.80 48.98
N ASN A 37 25.67 8.03 49.61
CA ASN A 37 24.34 7.73 49.08
C ASN A 37 23.49 8.99 48.84
N LYS A 38 23.56 9.98 49.75
CA LYS A 38 22.74 11.18 49.69
C LYS A 38 23.40 12.38 50.37
N VAL A 39 23.36 13.54 49.71
CA VAL A 39 23.75 14.84 50.26
C VAL A 39 22.56 15.80 50.17
N VAL A 40 22.38 16.64 51.20
CA VAL A 40 21.36 17.69 51.23
C VAL A 40 22.05 19.05 51.35
N VAL A 41 21.76 19.96 50.43
CA VAL A 41 22.29 21.33 50.42
C VAL A 41 21.13 22.29 50.68
N ARG A 42 21.30 23.17 51.68
CA ARG A 42 20.30 24.18 52.07
C ARG A 42 20.80 25.57 51.74
N LEU A 43 20.04 26.29 50.93
CA LEU A 43 20.30 27.67 50.52
C LEU A 43 19.40 28.62 51.30
N ASP A 44 20.00 29.67 51.86
CA ASP A 44 19.34 30.79 52.52
C ASP A 44 19.05 31.90 51.50
N LYS A 45 19.87 32.03 50.45
CA LYS A 45 19.77 33.03 49.38
C LYS A 45 20.10 32.43 48.03
N ALA A 46 19.50 32.95 46.96
CA ALA A 46 19.89 32.57 45.60
C ALA A 46 21.29 33.11 45.26
N GLY A 47 22.02 32.38 44.42
CA GLY A 47 23.38 32.67 43.97
C GLY A 47 24.51 32.07 44.81
N GLU A 48 24.19 31.30 45.85
CA GLU A 48 25.20 30.75 46.78
C GLU A 48 25.43 29.23 46.63
N LEU A 49 24.79 28.56 45.65
CA LEU A 49 24.90 27.10 45.52
C LEU A 49 26.35 26.66 45.35
N GLU A 50 27.14 27.36 44.52
CA GLU A 50 28.56 27.04 44.30
C GLU A 50 29.37 26.97 45.60
N ASP A 51 29.09 27.89 46.52
CA ASP A 51 29.82 28.03 47.78
C ASP A 51 29.33 27.03 48.83
N LYS A 52 28.07 26.60 48.77
CA LYS A 52 27.45 25.69 49.75
C LYS A 52 27.49 24.22 49.37
N VAL A 53 27.74 23.88 48.10
CA VAL A 53 27.90 22.48 47.67
C VAL A 53 29.16 21.88 48.30
N PRO A 54 29.07 20.80 49.09
CA PRO A 54 30.23 20.20 49.75
C PRO A 54 31.22 19.55 48.77
N GLU A 55 32.47 19.39 49.21
CA GLU A 55 33.56 18.88 48.36
C GLU A 55 33.29 17.50 47.76
N ASN A 56 32.64 16.59 48.49
CA ASN A 56 32.28 15.26 47.99
C ASN A 56 31.33 15.29 46.77
N VAL A 57 30.47 16.30 46.64
CA VAL A 57 29.61 16.48 45.45
C VAL A 57 30.47 16.93 44.27
N TRP A 58 31.45 17.81 44.48
CA TRP A 58 32.39 18.24 43.44
C TRP A 58 33.33 17.13 42.99
N LEU A 59 33.76 16.27 43.92
CA LEU A 59 34.55 15.05 43.69
C LEU A 59 33.75 13.93 43.00
N ASP A 60 32.45 14.13 42.74
CA ASP A 60 31.60 13.20 41.99
C ASP A 60 31.47 11.81 42.63
N VAL A 61 31.47 11.76 43.98
CA VAL A 61 31.27 10.53 44.77
C VAL A 61 29.88 10.45 45.40
N VAL A 62 28.92 11.24 44.91
CA VAL A 62 27.56 11.35 45.46
C VAL A 62 26.53 10.77 44.49
N ASP A 63 25.66 9.88 44.98
CA ASP A 63 24.60 9.29 44.16
C ASP A 63 23.34 10.15 44.09
N THR A 64 22.96 10.79 45.20
CA THR A 64 21.75 11.62 45.31
C THR A 64 22.06 12.99 45.89
N LEU A 65 21.65 14.05 45.18
CA LEU A 65 21.74 15.43 45.65
C LEU A 65 20.33 15.97 45.88
N LYS A 66 20.03 16.43 47.09
CA LYS A 66 18.83 17.21 47.40
C LYS A 66 19.20 18.68 47.58
N ILE A 67 18.48 19.57 46.92
CA ILE A 67 18.66 21.02 47.07
C ILE A 67 17.38 21.60 47.66
N ILE A 68 17.53 22.43 48.69
CA ILE A 68 16.44 23.08 49.40
C ILE A 68 16.72 24.58 49.42
N GLY A 69 15.71 25.39 49.10
CA GLY A 69 15.82 26.85 49.08
C GLY A 69 15.84 27.46 47.67
N PRO A 70 16.07 28.78 47.59
CA PRO A 70 15.97 29.53 46.34
C PRO A 70 17.16 29.28 45.40
N LEU A 71 16.87 29.12 44.10
CA LEU A 71 17.81 28.90 43.01
C LEU A 71 17.53 29.91 41.90
N ASN A 72 18.54 30.67 41.48
CA ASN A 72 18.45 31.58 40.34
C ASN A 72 19.21 31.04 39.12
N SER A 73 19.34 31.84 38.06
CA SER A 73 19.99 31.41 36.81
C SER A 73 21.45 31.01 37.04
N TYR A 74 22.15 31.68 37.95
CA TYR A 74 23.52 31.34 38.34
C TYR A 74 23.60 29.98 39.04
N ASP A 75 22.71 29.70 39.99
CA ASP A 75 22.71 28.40 40.68
C ASP A 75 22.34 27.26 39.72
N LEU A 76 21.36 27.47 38.84
CA LEU A 76 20.91 26.46 37.88
C LEU A 76 22.00 26.07 36.87
N ARG A 77 22.92 26.98 36.54
CA ARG A 77 24.13 26.67 35.78
C ARG A 77 24.96 25.58 36.48
N TRP A 78 25.14 25.69 37.80
CA TRP A 78 25.87 24.70 38.59
C TRP A 78 25.10 23.39 38.73
N VAL A 79 23.77 23.45 38.92
CA VAL A 79 22.92 22.24 38.92
C VAL A 79 23.11 21.45 37.62
N ARG A 80 23.12 22.12 36.46
CA ARG A 80 23.39 21.48 35.16
C ARG A 80 24.75 20.80 35.11
N MET A 81 25.80 21.51 35.54
CA MET A 81 27.16 20.98 35.56
C MET A 81 27.26 19.72 36.42
N LEU A 82 26.58 19.69 37.56
CA LEU A 82 26.50 18.52 38.44
C LEU A 82 25.72 17.35 37.80
N CYS A 83 24.75 17.66 36.92
CA CYS A 83 23.96 16.68 36.16
C CYS A 83 24.62 16.24 34.84
N GLY A 84 25.87 16.64 34.59
CA GLY A 84 26.66 16.16 33.46
C GLY A 84 26.54 17.00 32.17
N SER A 85 26.14 18.27 32.26
CA SER A 85 26.20 19.18 31.11
C SER A 85 26.61 20.58 31.52
N ASP A 86 27.50 21.22 30.77
CA ASP A 86 27.87 22.61 31.02
C ASP A 86 26.81 23.60 30.48
N GLU A 87 27.14 24.89 30.61
CA GLU A 87 26.29 25.98 30.13
C GLU A 87 26.23 26.07 28.60
N TYR A 88 27.16 25.49 27.85
CA TYR A 88 27.17 25.48 26.38
C TYR A 88 26.56 24.19 25.80
N GLY A 89 26.18 23.25 26.66
CA GLY A 89 25.61 21.96 26.26
C GLY A 89 26.66 20.92 25.88
N ALA A 90 27.92 21.13 26.27
CA ALA A 90 28.93 20.09 26.25
C ALA A 90 28.65 19.08 27.37
N LEU A 91 29.00 17.82 27.10
CA LEU A 91 28.80 16.73 28.04
C LEU A 91 29.95 16.70 29.03
N ILE A 92 29.62 16.67 30.33
CA ILE A 92 30.59 16.49 31.41
C ILE A 92 30.40 15.07 31.97
N PRO A 93 31.41 14.19 31.94
CA PRO A 93 31.31 12.89 32.59
C PRO A 93 31.07 13.10 34.09
N LYS A 94 29.86 12.74 34.54
CA LYS A 94 29.42 12.80 35.94
C LYS A 94 28.74 11.51 36.34
N THR A 95 28.79 11.19 37.62
CA THR A 95 28.20 9.99 38.19
C THR A 95 27.00 10.25 39.12
N LEU A 96 26.64 11.52 39.35
CA LEU A 96 25.41 11.90 40.07
C LEU A 96 24.17 11.34 39.35
N LYS A 97 23.44 10.46 40.04
CA LYS A 97 22.29 9.74 39.48
C LYS A 97 20.95 10.40 39.81
N ARG A 98 20.80 10.99 40.99
CA ARG A 98 19.49 11.46 41.47
C ARG A 98 19.54 12.91 41.92
N LEU A 99 18.54 13.69 41.48
CA LEU A 99 18.36 15.08 41.89
C LEU A 99 16.97 15.27 42.53
N ASP A 100 16.94 15.76 43.76
CA ASP A 100 15.70 16.09 44.48
C ASP A 100 15.58 17.61 44.64
N LEU A 101 14.67 18.22 43.88
CA LEU A 101 14.32 19.64 43.91
C LEU A 101 12.93 19.88 44.55
N SER A 102 12.36 18.90 45.26
CA SER A 102 11.00 18.98 45.80
C SER A 102 10.75 20.19 46.71
N GLU A 103 11.81 20.72 47.35
CA GLU A 103 11.79 21.88 48.25
C GLU A 103 12.67 23.04 47.74
N ALA A 104 13.07 23.02 46.46
CA ALA A 104 13.73 24.16 45.82
C ALA A 104 12.69 25.18 45.33
N SER A 105 13.10 26.44 45.13
CA SER A 105 12.29 27.46 44.44
C SER A 105 13.11 28.18 43.39
N PHE A 106 12.57 28.36 42.18
CA PHE A 106 13.21 29.08 41.09
C PHE A 106 12.83 30.55 41.19
N VAL A 107 13.84 31.42 41.33
CA VAL A 107 13.66 32.86 41.52
C VAL A 107 14.58 33.62 40.57
N SER A 108 14.10 34.74 40.02
CA SER A 108 14.91 35.59 39.14
C SER A 108 15.70 36.68 39.90
N ASN A 109 15.57 36.74 41.22
CA ASN A 109 16.30 37.71 42.04
C ASN A 109 17.73 37.21 42.35
N GLY A 110 18.65 38.15 42.49
CA GLY A 110 20.07 37.83 42.71
C GLY A 110 20.79 37.30 41.46
N ASP A 111 20.17 37.34 40.28
CA ASP A 111 20.83 36.97 39.02
C ASP A 111 22.07 37.86 38.78
N THR A 112 23.23 37.24 38.60
CA THR A 112 24.52 37.92 38.41
C THR A 112 24.85 38.23 36.95
N SER A 113 23.85 38.19 36.06
CA SER A 113 23.91 38.30 34.58
C SER A 113 24.21 37.02 33.79
N ASP A 114 24.35 35.87 34.46
CA ASP A 114 24.69 34.60 33.82
C ASP A 114 23.46 33.76 33.46
N SER A 115 23.43 33.21 32.24
CA SER A 115 22.43 32.22 31.80
C SER A 115 22.80 30.83 32.33
N TYR A 116 21.81 30.00 32.66
CA TYR A 116 22.09 28.59 32.96
C TYR A 116 22.39 27.77 31.71
N TYR A 117 21.95 28.22 30.53
CA TYR A 117 22.19 27.53 29.27
C TYR A 117 22.32 28.50 28.08
N ILE A 118 23.27 28.19 27.20
CA ILE A 118 23.61 28.88 25.97
C ILE A 118 23.61 27.83 24.85
N PHE A 119 22.84 28.09 23.80
CA PHE A 119 22.75 27.24 22.62
C PHE A 119 22.98 28.06 21.37
N THR A 120 23.98 27.69 20.58
CA THR A 120 24.16 28.24 19.23
C THR A 120 23.19 27.55 18.28
N ASP A 121 22.24 28.30 17.72
CA ASP A 121 21.26 27.79 16.76
C ASP A 121 21.89 27.52 15.38
N ASP A 122 21.13 26.91 14.46
CA ASP A 122 21.62 26.49 13.15
C ASP A 122 22.09 27.67 12.26
N LEU A 123 21.75 28.91 12.65
CA LEU A 123 22.20 30.14 11.99
C LEU A 123 23.45 30.73 12.65
N GLY A 124 24.05 30.01 13.61
CA GLY A 124 25.22 30.44 14.35
C GLY A 124 24.90 31.47 15.46
N LYS A 125 23.63 31.65 15.84
CA LYS A 125 23.24 32.65 16.85
C LYS A 125 23.11 32.02 18.22
N ASP A 126 23.79 32.59 19.20
CA ASP A 126 23.64 32.17 20.60
C ASP A 126 22.28 32.57 21.18
N ARG A 127 21.61 31.57 21.77
CA ARG A 127 20.38 31.67 22.54
C ARG A 127 20.72 31.47 24.00
N LYS A 128 20.34 32.42 24.86
CA LYS A 128 20.60 32.38 26.29
C LYS A 128 19.30 32.13 27.05
N TYR A 129 19.36 31.23 28.03
CA TYR A 129 18.22 30.80 28.83
C TYR A 129 18.44 31.14 30.31
N PHE A 130 17.40 31.70 30.93
CA PHE A 130 17.40 32.25 32.29
C PHE A 130 16.11 31.86 33.02
N VAL A 131 16.08 32.06 34.33
CA VAL A 131 14.84 31.92 35.12
C VAL A 131 13.96 33.13 34.81
N ASP A 132 12.84 32.90 34.15
CA ASP A 132 11.88 33.96 33.81
C ASP A 132 11.04 34.32 35.04
N GLY A 133 11.34 35.45 35.67
CA GLY A 133 10.59 35.96 36.83
C GLY A 133 9.12 36.27 36.56
N ALA A 134 8.73 36.46 35.30
CA ALA A 134 7.32 36.61 34.92
C ALA A 134 6.56 35.27 34.90
N LYS A 135 7.28 34.13 34.91
CA LYS A 135 6.73 32.77 34.86
C LYS A 135 7.17 31.94 36.07
N ALA A 136 6.79 32.40 37.27
CA ALA A 136 7.23 31.82 38.53
C ALA A 136 6.93 30.32 38.73
N THR A 137 6.00 29.73 37.97
CA THR A 137 5.62 28.30 38.06
C THR A 137 6.13 27.45 36.89
N LEU A 138 6.94 28.00 35.99
CA LEU A 138 7.53 27.30 34.86
C LEU A 138 8.79 26.53 35.31
N LEU A 139 8.92 25.26 34.93
CA LEU A 139 10.22 24.61 34.88
C LEU A 139 11.00 25.23 33.71
N PRO A 140 12.12 25.93 33.96
CA PRO A 140 12.78 26.71 32.93
C PRO A 140 13.13 25.91 31.66
N GLU A 141 12.99 26.55 30.51
CA GLU A 141 13.26 25.93 29.20
C GLU A 141 14.70 25.43 29.12
N LYS A 142 14.92 24.26 28.50
CA LYS A 142 16.26 23.67 28.34
C LYS A 142 17.05 23.45 29.63
N LEU A 143 16.42 23.54 30.82
CA LEU A 143 17.14 23.47 32.10
C LEU A 143 18.02 22.23 32.24
N PHE A 144 17.58 21.05 31.83
CA PHE A 144 18.38 19.81 31.85
C PHE A 144 18.73 19.31 30.45
N PHE A 145 18.71 20.17 29.43
CA PHE A 145 19.12 19.78 28.08
C PHE A 145 20.50 19.11 28.09
N LYS A 146 20.58 17.89 27.53
CA LYS A 146 21.77 17.02 27.46
C LYS A 146 22.41 16.61 28.80
N CYS A 147 21.74 16.77 29.94
CA CYS A 147 22.26 16.25 31.21
C CYS A 147 22.43 14.72 31.14
N CYS A 148 23.68 14.25 31.12
CA CYS A 148 24.02 12.87 30.75
C CYS A 148 24.21 11.90 31.93
N SER A 149 24.13 12.39 33.17
CA SER A 149 24.33 11.55 34.36
C SER A 149 23.03 11.17 35.06
N ILE A 150 22.01 12.03 35.03
CA ILE A 150 20.80 11.88 35.84
C ILE A 150 19.93 10.71 35.38
N GLU A 151 19.58 9.85 36.35
CA GLU A 151 18.66 8.72 36.21
C GLU A 151 17.28 9.03 36.79
N SER A 152 17.17 9.85 37.84
CA SER A 152 15.88 10.26 38.40
C SER A 152 15.87 11.70 38.90
N ILE A 153 14.76 12.41 38.70
CA ILE A 153 14.57 13.78 39.23
C ILE A 153 13.20 13.96 39.90
N VAL A 154 13.17 14.68 41.03
CA VAL A 154 11.94 15.13 41.69
C VAL A 154 11.80 16.64 41.52
N LEU A 155 10.72 17.10 40.89
CA LEU A 155 10.51 18.52 40.60
C LEU A 155 9.88 19.26 41.79
N PRO A 156 10.05 20.61 41.88
CA PRO A 156 9.38 21.40 42.89
C PRO A 156 7.85 21.33 42.78
N LYS A 157 7.15 21.23 43.92
CA LYS A 157 5.69 21.04 43.94
C LYS A 157 4.86 22.21 43.38
N TYR A 158 5.44 23.42 43.31
CA TYR A 158 4.74 24.60 42.79
C TYR A 158 4.78 24.70 41.26
N ILE A 159 5.51 23.82 40.57
CA ILE A 159 5.58 23.84 39.10
C ILE A 159 4.19 23.54 38.51
N ARG A 160 3.83 24.30 37.47
CA ARG A 160 2.57 24.18 36.72
C ARG A 160 2.79 23.91 35.24
N GLU A 161 3.98 24.21 34.72
CA GLU A 161 4.31 24.09 33.30
C GLU A 161 5.72 23.53 33.14
N LEU A 162 5.93 22.61 32.20
CA LEU A 162 7.27 22.14 31.82
C LEU A 162 7.76 22.84 30.56
N GLY A 163 8.84 23.61 30.66
CA GLY A 163 9.37 24.43 29.57
C GLY A 163 9.98 23.64 28.41
N ILE A 164 10.01 24.25 27.22
CA ILE A 164 10.54 23.70 25.97
C ILE A 164 11.87 22.97 26.19
N GLY A 165 11.89 21.67 25.88
CA GLY A 165 13.08 20.84 25.91
C GLY A 165 13.77 20.73 27.27
N ALA A 166 13.04 20.92 28.38
CA ALA A 166 13.62 20.89 29.72
C ALA A 166 14.44 19.63 30.01
N PHE A 167 14.08 18.45 29.48
CA PHE A 167 14.85 17.20 29.62
C PHE A 167 15.34 16.64 28.27
N PHE A 168 15.33 17.44 27.20
CA PHE A 168 15.67 16.95 25.87
C PHE A 168 17.11 16.40 25.85
N LYS A 169 17.26 15.15 25.36
CA LYS A 169 18.52 14.38 25.33
C LYS A 169 19.09 14.01 26.72
N CYS A 170 18.25 13.88 27.75
CA CYS A 170 18.66 13.24 29.01
C CYS A 170 18.68 11.71 28.85
N VAL A 171 19.67 11.18 28.14
CA VAL A 171 19.70 9.78 27.67
C VAL A 171 19.70 8.72 28.79
N LYS A 172 20.07 9.08 30.02
CA LYS A 172 20.06 8.17 31.19
C LYS A 172 18.82 8.31 32.08
N LEU A 173 17.93 9.27 31.79
CA LEU A 173 16.77 9.56 32.63
C LEU A 173 15.76 8.43 32.57
N LYS A 174 15.50 7.79 33.71
CA LYS A 174 14.56 6.68 33.89
C LYS A 174 13.27 7.10 34.60
N GLU A 175 13.33 8.12 35.44
CA GLU A 175 12.20 8.54 36.27
C GLU A 175 12.14 10.07 36.45
N VAL A 176 10.94 10.62 36.36
CA VAL A 176 10.66 12.03 36.65
C VAL A 176 9.40 12.10 37.51
N VAL A 177 9.52 12.63 38.72
CA VAL A 177 8.35 12.90 39.58
C VAL A 177 7.82 14.28 39.22
N ILE A 178 6.78 14.29 38.37
CA ILE A 178 6.06 15.50 37.94
C ILE A 178 4.94 15.82 38.95
N PRO A 179 4.81 17.07 39.43
CA PRO A 179 3.70 17.48 40.30
C PRO A 179 2.35 17.32 39.60
N ASP A 180 1.34 16.83 40.32
CA ASP A 180 0.02 16.54 39.75
C ASP A 180 -0.71 17.81 39.26
N GLU A 181 -0.34 18.98 39.77
CA GLU A 181 -0.87 20.30 39.37
C GLU A 181 -0.28 20.85 38.05
N VAL A 182 0.64 20.13 37.40
CA VAL A 182 1.15 20.52 36.08
C VAL A 182 0.03 20.40 35.04
N THR A 183 -0.26 21.51 34.37
CA THR A 183 -1.32 21.61 33.35
C THR A 183 -0.79 21.61 31.93
N GLU A 184 0.50 21.90 31.72
CA GLU A 184 1.12 22.01 30.39
C GLU A 184 2.52 21.40 30.35
N ILE A 185 2.78 20.62 29.30
CA ILE A 185 4.11 20.12 28.93
C ILE A 185 4.43 20.68 27.55
N GLN A 186 5.44 21.54 27.44
CA GLN A 186 5.77 22.19 26.17
C GLN A 186 6.55 21.27 25.21
N HIS A 187 7.03 21.83 24.10
CA HIS A 187 7.66 21.07 23.02
C HIS A 187 8.91 20.30 23.46
N THR A 188 9.03 19.06 22.99
CA THR A 188 10.27 18.27 23.07
C THR A 188 10.78 18.03 24.51
N VAL A 189 9.93 18.16 25.53
CA VAL A 189 10.36 18.12 26.94
C VAL A 189 11.15 16.85 27.28
N PHE A 190 10.70 15.67 26.84
CA PHE A 190 11.35 14.38 27.09
C PHE A 190 11.93 13.74 25.83
N GLY A 191 12.11 14.50 24.74
CA GLY A 191 12.65 13.92 23.51
C GLY A 191 14.04 13.30 23.72
N VAL A 192 14.30 12.14 23.13
CA VAL A 192 15.58 11.43 23.22
C VAL A 192 15.98 11.11 24.68
N CYS A 193 15.00 10.88 25.54
CA CYS A 193 15.22 10.29 26.87
C CYS A 193 15.26 8.76 26.74
N ASP A 194 16.33 8.23 26.14
CA ASP A 194 16.41 6.83 25.72
C ASP A 194 16.24 5.82 26.85
N ALA A 195 16.64 6.12 28.09
CA ALA A 195 16.47 5.22 29.23
C ALA A 195 15.08 5.25 29.87
N LEU A 196 14.18 6.15 29.43
CA LEU A 196 12.85 6.31 30.01
C LEU A 196 11.97 5.14 29.59
N GLU A 197 11.61 4.26 30.53
CA GLU A 197 10.76 3.10 30.23
C GLU A 197 9.27 3.36 30.43
N THR A 198 8.92 4.21 31.39
CA THR A 198 7.55 4.61 31.72
C THR A 198 7.55 6.04 32.22
N ILE A 199 6.40 6.71 32.17
CA ILE A 199 6.24 8.03 32.77
C ILE A 199 4.83 8.21 33.31
N LYS A 200 4.73 8.71 34.56
CA LYS A 200 3.46 9.13 35.13
C LYS A 200 3.19 10.57 34.73
N LEU A 201 2.26 10.77 33.80
CA LEU A 201 1.77 12.10 33.44
C LEU A 201 0.87 12.68 34.54
N PRO A 202 0.89 14.00 34.76
CA PRO A 202 0.15 14.66 35.85
C PRO A 202 -1.36 14.63 35.59
N SER A 203 -2.16 14.45 36.64
CA SER A 203 -3.62 14.27 36.51
C SER A 203 -4.38 15.50 36.00
N GLN A 204 -3.82 16.71 36.15
CA GLN A 204 -4.42 17.96 35.68
C GLN A 204 -3.91 18.41 34.30
N LEU A 205 -3.17 17.55 33.59
CA LEU A 205 -2.59 17.87 32.28
C LEU A 205 -3.69 18.21 31.26
N LYS A 206 -3.55 19.37 30.61
CA LYS A 206 -4.47 19.82 29.56
C LYS A 206 -3.82 19.78 28.19
N THR A 207 -2.55 20.17 28.11
CA THR A 207 -1.84 20.34 26.84
C THR A 207 -0.45 19.70 26.88
N MET A 208 -0.07 19.11 25.74
CA MET A 208 1.28 18.62 25.46
C MET A 208 1.74 19.18 24.13
N GLY A 209 2.96 19.71 24.03
CA GLY A 209 3.51 20.23 22.78
C GLY A 209 3.89 19.14 21.77
N ASN A 210 4.35 19.57 20.60
CA ASN A 210 4.98 18.69 19.61
C ASN A 210 6.23 17.97 20.17
N TYR A 211 6.52 16.77 19.66
CA TYR A 211 7.77 16.02 19.91
C TYR A 211 8.05 15.63 21.37
N VAL A 212 7.07 15.63 22.28
CA VAL A 212 7.32 15.46 23.72
C VAL A 212 8.08 14.18 24.07
N PHE A 213 7.76 13.05 23.44
CA PHE A 213 8.43 11.74 23.63
C PHE A 213 9.11 11.22 22.36
N THR A 214 9.47 12.11 21.43
CA THR A 214 10.16 11.72 20.19
C THR A 214 11.47 10.98 20.52
N TYR A 215 11.76 9.87 19.84
CA TYR A 215 12.94 9.04 20.06
C TYR A 215 13.14 8.57 21.50
N CYS A 216 12.07 8.36 22.28
CA CYS A 216 12.19 7.68 23.57
C CYS A 216 12.27 6.16 23.36
N THR A 217 13.45 5.68 22.98
CA THR A 217 13.62 4.33 22.39
C THR A 217 13.30 3.17 23.34
N ASN A 218 13.33 3.37 24.66
CA ASN A 218 12.91 2.35 25.64
C ASN A 218 11.53 2.58 26.26
N LEU A 219 10.77 3.58 25.83
CA LEU A 219 9.45 3.86 26.40
C LEU A 219 8.48 2.74 26.04
N LYS A 220 7.87 2.11 27.06
CA LYS A 220 7.04 0.89 26.94
C LYS A 220 5.55 1.15 27.10
N GLU A 221 5.20 2.01 28.03
CA GLU A 221 3.80 2.31 28.37
C GLU A 221 3.62 3.77 28.72
N VAL A 222 2.55 4.36 28.18
CA VAL A 222 2.07 5.70 28.57
C VAL A 222 0.55 5.70 28.70
N VAL A 223 0.07 6.32 29.77
CA VAL A 223 -1.35 6.65 29.96
C VAL A 223 -1.50 8.16 29.81
N ILE A 224 -2.19 8.58 28.75
CA ILE A 224 -2.54 9.99 28.57
C ILE A 224 -3.71 10.31 29.50
N PRO A 225 -3.58 11.32 30.39
CA PRO A 225 -4.60 11.63 31.40
C PRO A 225 -5.87 12.24 30.79
N GLU A 226 -7.00 12.03 31.47
CA GLU A 226 -8.25 12.72 31.16
C GLU A 226 -8.08 14.24 31.26
N GLY A 227 -8.71 14.98 30.33
CA GLY A 227 -8.54 16.42 30.19
C GLY A 227 -7.65 16.82 29.01
N VAL A 228 -6.76 15.94 28.56
CA VAL A 228 -6.00 16.14 27.31
C VAL A 228 -6.94 16.00 26.11
N THR A 229 -6.98 17.04 25.28
CA THR A 229 -7.88 17.10 24.11
C THR A 229 -7.17 16.88 22.77
N LYS A 230 -5.83 16.96 22.74
CA LYS A 230 -5.04 16.84 21.52
C LYS A 230 -3.72 16.11 21.74
N ILE A 231 -3.39 15.18 20.84
CA ILE A 231 -2.02 14.67 20.67
C ILE A 231 -1.37 15.43 19.52
N ASN A 232 -0.20 16.00 19.80
CA ASN A 232 0.48 16.93 18.90
C ASN A 232 1.44 16.21 17.95
N LYS A 233 2.05 16.97 17.03
CA LYS A 233 2.89 16.41 15.97
C LYS A 233 4.02 15.59 16.59
N ARG A 234 4.19 14.34 16.11
CA ARG A 234 5.32 13.48 16.47
C ARG A 234 5.52 13.29 17.97
N THR A 235 4.44 13.32 18.76
CA THR A 235 4.52 13.15 20.22
C THR A 235 5.20 11.84 20.59
N PHE A 236 4.90 10.73 19.89
CA PHE A 236 5.48 9.40 20.11
C PHE A 236 6.30 8.89 18.91
N ASP A 237 6.87 9.82 18.14
CA ASP A 237 7.71 9.52 16.97
C ASP A 237 8.90 8.64 17.36
N GLU A 238 9.14 7.53 16.64
CA GLU A 238 10.26 6.62 16.86
C GLU A 238 10.34 6.09 18.30
N THR A 239 9.25 5.46 18.77
CA THR A 239 9.15 4.81 20.09
C THR A 239 9.03 3.28 19.93
N PRO A 240 10.08 2.58 19.46
CA PRO A 240 10.00 1.19 19.00
C PRO A 240 9.66 0.16 20.08
N LYS A 241 9.77 0.50 21.37
CA LYS A 241 9.39 -0.40 22.48
C LYS A 241 8.02 -0.09 23.08
N MET A 242 7.29 0.89 22.55
CA MET A 242 5.97 1.29 23.05
C MET A 242 4.97 0.18 22.81
N LYS A 243 4.64 -0.63 23.83
CA LYS A 243 3.69 -1.74 23.69
C LYS A 243 2.25 -1.31 23.90
N LYS A 244 2.05 -0.32 24.78
CA LYS A 244 0.72 0.07 25.24
C LYS A 244 0.61 1.58 25.38
N LEU A 245 -0.40 2.14 24.74
CA LEU A 245 -0.75 3.54 24.84
C LEU A 245 -2.24 3.66 25.16
N THR A 246 -2.56 4.30 26.29
CA THR A 246 -3.97 4.57 26.67
C THR A 246 -4.32 6.02 26.33
N LEU A 247 -5.32 6.21 25.46
CA LEU A 247 -5.85 7.52 25.08
C LEU A 247 -7.09 7.87 25.92
N PRO A 248 -7.30 9.13 26.31
CA PRO A 248 -8.41 9.52 27.17
C PRO A 248 -9.69 9.74 26.36
N LYS A 249 -10.84 9.65 27.02
CA LYS A 249 -12.15 9.93 26.41
C LYS A 249 -12.34 11.40 26.07
N SER A 250 -11.55 12.30 26.67
CA SER A 250 -11.51 13.72 26.34
C SER A 250 -10.83 14.05 25.01
N LEU A 251 -10.15 13.09 24.37
CA LEU A 251 -9.36 13.36 23.16
C LEU A 251 -10.27 13.69 21.96
N ARG A 252 -9.94 14.77 21.23
CA ARG A 252 -10.71 15.26 20.08
C ARG A 252 -9.87 15.45 18.82
N GLU A 253 -8.56 15.56 18.96
CA GLU A 253 -7.67 15.81 17.82
C GLU A 253 -6.37 15.01 17.91
N LEU A 254 -5.96 14.46 16.76
CA LEU A 254 -4.63 13.95 16.52
C LEU A 254 -3.95 14.85 15.50
N SER A 255 -2.63 14.99 15.60
CA SER A 255 -1.83 15.71 14.61
C SER A 255 -1.08 14.75 13.69
N ILE A 256 -0.52 15.30 12.60
CA ILE A 256 0.34 14.59 11.66
C ILE A 256 1.42 13.81 12.42
N GLU A 257 1.60 12.54 12.05
CA GLU A 257 2.65 11.64 12.57
C GLU A 257 2.66 11.49 14.10
N ALA A 258 1.51 11.67 14.78
CA ALA A 258 1.43 11.62 16.25
C ALA A 258 2.08 10.37 16.88
N PHE A 259 1.96 9.21 16.23
CA PHE A 259 2.49 7.90 16.66
C PHE A 259 3.37 7.24 15.59
N PHE A 260 3.95 8.04 14.67
CA PHE A 260 4.78 7.50 13.60
C PHE A 260 5.98 6.73 14.17
N GLY A 261 6.26 5.53 13.67
CA GLY A 261 7.38 4.73 14.18
C GLY A 261 7.21 4.23 15.63
N ALA A 262 5.98 4.15 16.15
CA ALA A 262 5.70 3.46 17.41
C ALA A 262 5.70 1.93 17.21
N ASN A 263 6.83 1.40 16.73
CA ASN A 263 6.93 0.05 16.12
C ASN A 263 6.54 -1.09 17.06
N GLY A 264 6.57 -0.87 18.38
CA GLY A 264 6.21 -1.87 19.37
C GLY A 264 4.71 -1.94 19.70
N LEU A 265 3.91 -1.00 19.19
CA LEU A 265 2.51 -0.83 19.59
C LEU A 265 1.69 -1.95 18.98
N GLU A 266 1.10 -2.82 19.81
CA GLU A 266 0.39 -4.00 19.32
C GLU A 266 -1.10 -3.76 19.05
N GLU A 267 -1.73 -2.90 19.85
CA GLU A 267 -3.14 -2.57 19.76
C GLU A 267 -3.40 -1.11 20.16
N ILE A 268 -4.41 -0.49 19.54
CA ILE A 268 -4.88 0.81 19.98
C ILE A 268 -6.38 0.98 19.76
N GLN A 269 -7.03 1.60 20.76
CA GLN A 269 -8.40 2.07 20.67
C GLN A 269 -8.39 3.58 20.45
N ILE A 270 -8.94 4.00 19.31
CA ILE A 270 -9.09 5.42 18.99
C ILE A 270 -10.41 5.90 19.62
N PRO A 271 -10.38 6.92 20.50
CA PRO A 271 -11.55 7.33 21.27
C PRO A 271 -12.62 8.00 20.41
N GLU A 272 -13.88 7.88 20.85
CA GLU A 272 -15.01 8.60 20.26
C GLU A 272 -14.80 10.11 20.29
N GLY A 273 -15.22 10.79 19.22
CA GLY A 273 -15.01 12.22 19.00
C GLY A 273 -13.85 12.54 18.06
N ILE A 274 -12.96 11.57 17.77
CA ILE A 274 -11.97 11.71 16.69
C ILE A 274 -12.70 11.55 15.34
N THR A 275 -12.59 12.58 14.48
CA THR A 275 -13.24 12.59 13.16
C THR A 275 -12.27 12.34 12.00
N VAL A 276 -10.96 12.51 12.23
CA VAL A 276 -9.91 12.35 11.21
C VAL A 276 -8.71 11.62 11.83
N LEU A 277 -8.18 10.64 11.11
CA LEU A 277 -6.82 10.13 11.33
C LEU A 277 -5.87 10.88 10.38
N PRO A 278 -5.01 11.78 10.87
CA PRO A 278 -4.14 12.61 10.03
C PRO A 278 -3.02 11.85 9.34
N GLU A 279 -2.31 12.56 8.45
CA GLU A 279 -1.19 12.02 7.68
C GLU A 279 -0.18 11.32 8.58
N GLY A 280 0.15 10.06 8.25
CA GLY A 280 1.17 9.27 8.94
C GLY A 280 0.89 8.98 10.42
N SER A 281 -0.33 9.18 10.93
CA SER A 281 -0.62 9.09 12.37
C SER A 281 -0.13 7.79 13.03
N PHE A 282 -0.22 6.65 12.34
CA PHE A 282 0.32 5.34 12.72
C PHE A 282 1.27 4.75 11.67
N GLY A 283 1.88 5.58 10.81
CA GLY A 283 2.85 5.10 9.83
C GLY A 283 4.03 4.41 10.52
N LEU A 284 4.53 3.31 9.93
CA LEU A 284 5.59 2.46 10.47
C LEU A 284 5.29 1.80 11.83
N CYS A 285 4.05 1.72 12.29
CA CYS A 285 3.70 0.93 13.48
C CYS A 285 3.74 -0.59 13.17
N GLU A 286 4.94 -1.14 12.97
CA GLU A 286 5.15 -2.48 12.39
C GLU A 286 4.56 -3.64 13.21
N ALA A 287 4.47 -3.53 14.54
CA ALA A 287 3.87 -4.55 15.40
C ALA A 287 2.35 -4.38 15.62
N LEU A 288 1.73 -3.33 15.06
CA LEU A 288 0.31 -3.04 15.26
C LEU A 288 -0.53 -4.12 14.60
N LYS A 289 -1.27 -4.90 15.40
CA LYS A 289 -2.11 -6.02 14.95
C LYS A 289 -3.58 -5.62 14.84
N LYS A 290 -4.05 -4.75 15.74
CA LYS A 290 -5.45 -4.39 15.86
C LYS A 290 -5.63 -2.89 16.09
N VAL A 291 -6.57 -2.31 15.35
CA VAL A 291 -7.02 -0.93 15.55
C VAL A 291 -8.54 -0.90 15.68
N GLU A 292 -9.02 -0.32 16.78
CA GLU A 292 -10.44 -0.04 16.96
C GLU A 292 -10.72 1.42 16.57
N LEU A 293 -11.41 1.61 15.45
CA LEU A 293 -11.81 2.92 14.94
C LEU A 293 -13.15 3.36 15.55
N PRO A 294 -13.34 4.65 15.91
CA PRO A 294 -14.58 5.13 16.49
C PRO A 294 -15.65 5.32 15.42
N ALA A 295 -16.91 5.31 15.82
CA ALA A 295 -18.04 5.58 14.92
C ALA A 295 -18.05 7.05 14.44
N SER A 296 -17.40 7.96 15.17
CA SER A 296 -17.24 9.36 14.76
C SER A 296 -16.26 9.59 13.60
N LEU A 297 -15.51 8.58 13.18
CA LEU A 297 -14.45 8.74 12.18
C LEU A 297 -15.02 8.96 10.77
N VAL A 298 -14.63 10.05 10.12
CA VAL A 298 -15.09 10.44 8.78
C VAL A 298 -14.01 10.25 7.71
N LYS A 299 -12.74 10.43 8.07
CA LYS A 299 -11.61 10.40 7.12
C LYS A 299 -10.38 9.70 7.68
N ILE A 300 -9.74 8.86 6.86
CA ILE A 300 -8.39 8.34 7.08
C ILE A 300 -7.46 8.99 6.05
N ASP A 301 -6.50 9.78 6.52
CA ASP A 301 -5.62 10.56 5.65
C ASP A 301 -4.39 9.78 5.16
N LYS A 302 -3.60 10.45 4.31
CA LYS A 302 -2.47 9.86 3.62
C LYS A 302 -1.51 9.13 4.55
N ASN A 303 -1.03 7.95 4.16
CA ASN A 303 -0.07 7.15 4.93
C ASN A 303 -0.49 6.80 6.38
N ALA A 304 -1.76 6.96 6.78
CA ALA A 304 -2.16 6.84 8.19
C ALA A 304 -1.72 5.54 8.87
N PHE A 305 -1.73 4.41 8.16
CA PHE A 305 -1.26 3.09 8.58
C PHE A 305 -0.24 2.49 7.59
N GLN A 306 0.48 3.34 6.84
CA GLN A 306 1.53 2.86 5.93
C GLN A 306 2.54 1.99 6.68
N ASP A 307 2.94 0.86 6.09
CA ASP A 307 3.94 -0.06 6.63
C ASP A 307 3.59 -0.66 8.01
N CYS A 308 2.29 -0.69 8.37
CA CYS A 308 1.79 -1.48 9.49
C CYS A 308 1.76 -2.97 9.12
N HIS A 309 2.94 -3.58 8.94
CA HIS A 309 3.11 -4.92 8.39
C HIS A 309 2.35 -6.02 9.15
N SER A 310 2.12 -5.86 10.45
CA SER A 310 1.41 -6.82 11.28
C SER A 310 -0.10 -6.57 11.40
N LEU A 311 -0.65 -5.54 10.75
CA LEU A 311 -2.04 -5.15 10.93
C LEU A 311 -2.95 -6.22 10.33
N GLU A 312 -3.71 -6.89 11.19
CA GLU A 312 -4.56 -8.03 10.85
C GLU A 312 -6.02 -7.62 10.74
N MET A 313 -6.52 -6.83 11.71
CA MET A 313 -7.92 -6.49 11.82
C MET A 313 -8.13 -4.98 11.95
N VAL A 314 -8.97 -4.44 11.05
CA VAL A 314 -9.49 -3.08 11.11
C VAL A 314 -11.01 -3.15 10.95
N GLU A 315 -11.74 -2.72 11.97
CA GLU A 315 -13.19 -2.62 11.91
C GLU A 315 -13.61 -1.24 11.39
N PHE A 316 -13.87 -1.14 10.08
CA PHE A 316 -14.37 0.10 9.48
C PHE A 316 -15.84 0.32 9.85
N LYS A 317 -16.16 1.47 10.44
CA LYS A 317 -17.50 1.82 10.92
C LYS A 317 -18.27 2.64 9.89
N GLU A 318 -19.60 2.55 9.93
CA GLU A 318 -20.48 3.46 9.19
C GLU A 318 -20.22 4.91 9.63
N GLY A 319 -20.24 5.84 8.68
CA GLY A 319 -19.84 7.24 8.86
C GLY A 319 -18.53 7.59 8.16
N LEU A 320 -17.63 6.62 7.97
CA LEU A 320 -16.38 6.79 7.21
C LEU A 320 -16.69 7.05 5.74
N LYS A 321 -16.17 8.16 5.20
CA LYS A 321 -16.46 8.60 3.82
C LYS A 321 -15.27 8.50 2.87
N HIS A 322 -14.04 8.61 3.40
CA HIS A 322 -12.85 8.78 2.58
C HIS A 322 -11.61 8.10 3.19
N ILE A 323 -10.89 7.36 2.34
CA ILE A 323 -9.57 6.78 2.65
C ILE A 323 -8.57 7.29 1.60
N ALA A 324 -7.56 8.02 2.06
CA ALA A 324 -6.62 8.74 1.20
C ALA A 324 -5.41 7.90 0.78
N VAL A 325 -4.62 8.43 -0.17
CA VAL A 325 -3.47 7.76 -0.79
C VAL A 325 -2.56 7.05 0.23
N TYR A 326 -2.17 5.80 -0.07
CA TYR A 326 -1.27 4.98 0.75
C TYR A 326 -1.69 4.69 2.19
N ALA A 327 -2.95 5.00 2.59
CA ALA A 327 -3.36 4.90 3.98
C ALA A 327 -3.10 3.53 4.62
N PHE A 328 -3.13 2.44 3.85
CA PHE A 328 -2.86 1.06 4.31
C PHE A 328 -1.79 0.36 3.46
N GLN A 329 -0.91 1.12 2.79
CA GLN A 329 0.16 0.53 1.97
C GLN A 329 1.01 -0.42 2.82
N ASN A 330 1.34 -1.60 2.27
CA ASN A 330 2.15 -2.64 2.90
C ASN A 330 1.57 -3.20 4.23
N CYS A 331 0.25 -3.07 4.48
CA CYS A 331 -0.43 -3.82 5.55
C CYS A 331 -0.59 -5.30 5.16
N LYS A 332 0.54 -6.01 5.11
CA LYS A 332 0.66 -7.34 4.45
C LYS A 332 -0.26 -8.41 5.04
N LYS A 333 -0.60 -8.34 6.32
CA LYS A 333 -1.46 -9.29 7.04
C LYS A 333 -2.94 -8.92 7.11
N LEU A 334 -3.32 -7.79 6.52
CA LEU A 334 -4.69 -7.29 6.61
C LEU A 334 -5.63 -8.23 5.85
N HIS A 335 -6.64 -8.77 6.53
CA HIS A 335 -7.59 -9.72 5.98
C HIS A 335 -9.03 -9.38 6.39
N ASP A 336 -10.02 -10.01 5.76
CA ASP A 336 -11.45 -9.85 6.04
C ASP A 336 -11.94 -8.39 6.03
N VAL A 337 -11.39 -7.58 5.11
CA VAL A 337 -11.71 -6.16 4.98
C VAL A 337 -13.17 -5.96 4.55
N LYS A 338 -13.96 -5.36 5.44
CA LYS A 338 -15.36 -4.97 5.18
C LYS A 338 -15.46 -3.46 5.16
N LEU A 339 -15.58 -2.89 3.97
CA LEU A 339 -15.72 -1.44 3.79
C LEU A 339 -17.19 -1.03 4.03
N PRO A 340 -17.44 0.07 4.76
CA PRO A 340 -18.78 0.47 5.17
C PRO A 340 -19.57 1.07 4.02
N ASN A 341 -20.90 1.09 4.12
CA ASN A 341 -21.76 1.62 3.06
C ASN A 341 -21.62 3.14 2.90
N SER A 342 -21.22 3.85 3.94
CA SER A 342 -20.93 5.28 3.88
C SER A 342 -19.67 5.66 3.08
N LEU A 343 -18.80 4.70 2.76
CA LEU A 343 -17.53 4.98 2.08
C LEU A 343 -17.78 5.34 0.62
N GLU A 344 -17.37 6.54 0.20
CA GLU A 344 -17.60 7.04 -1.16
C GLU A 344 -16.37 6.87 -2.07
N THR A 345 -15.16 6.99 -1.50
CA THR A 345 -13.91 7.05 -2.28
C THR A 345 -12.78 6.28 -1.60
N ILE A 346 -12.10 5.46 -2.41
CA ILE A 346 -10.79 4.86 -2.12
C ILE A 346 -9.79 5.50 -3.10
N GLU A 347 -8.81 6.24 -2.58
CA GLU A 347 -7.80 6.90 -3.43
C GLU A 347 -6.73 5.93 -3.97
N ASN A 348 -5.69 6.50 -4.59
CA ASN A 348 -4.63 5.74 -5.22
C ASN A 348 -3.81 4.95 -4.20
N GLU A 349 -3.45 3.71 -4.55
CA GLU A 349 -2.48 2.89 -3.80
C GLU A 349 -2.81 2.70 -2.30
N VAL A 350 -4.09 2.84 -1.91
CA VAL A 350 -4.56 2.76 -0.51
C VAL A 350 -4.18 1.43 0.14
N PHE A 351 -4.47 0.31 -0.51
CA PHE A 351 -4.21 -1.05 -0.06
C PHE A 351 -3.12 -1.73 -0.89
N LEU A 352 -2.19 -0.95 -1.44
CA LEU A 352 -1.05 -1.46 -2.19
C LEU A 352 -0.25 -2.48 -1.35
N ASN A 353 0.03 -3.66 -1.91
CA ASN A 353 0.77 -4.76 -1.25
C ASN A 353 0.14 -5.28 0.07
N CYS A 354 -1.20 -5.26 0.18
CA CYS A 354 -1.92 -5.92 1.26
C CYS A 354 -2.15 -7.42 0.92
N ASN A 355 -1.06 -8.18 0.93
CA ASN A 355 -1.00 -9.48 0.27
C ASN A 355 -1.98 -10.54 0.80
N ASP A 356 -2.35 -10.48 2.08
CA ASP A 356 -3.23 -11.47 2.74
C ASP A 356 -4.73 -11.08 2.72
N MET A 357 -5.13 -10.08 1.92
CA MET A 357 -6.50 -9.55 1.88
C MET A 357 -7.52 -10.54 1.30
N SER A 358 -7.88 -11.55 2.07
CA SER A 358 -8.99 -12.46 1.79
C SER A 358 -10.32 -11.84 2.24
N GLY A 359 -11.42 -12.23 1.59
CA GLY A 359 -12.77 -11.86 2.04
C GLY A 359 -13.16 -10.38 1.86
N LEU A 360 -12.49 -9.62 0.97
CA LEU A 360 -12.82 -8.22 0.68
C LEU A 360 -14.32 -8.04 0.36
N LYS A 361 -14.97 -7.14 1.09
CA LYS A 361 -16.35 -6.69 0.83
C LYS A 361 -16.38 -5.18 0.65
N LEU A 362 -16.82 -4.75 -0.54
CA LEU A 362 -17.03 -3.34 -0.85
C LEU A 362 -18.38 -2.87 -0.30
N GLY A 363 -18.43 -1.64 0.20
CA GLY A 363 -19.66 -1.00 0.67
C GLY A 363 -20.53 -0.49 -0.49
N ASN A 364 -21.85 -0.44 -0.29
CA ASN A 364 -22.80 -0.08 -1.35
C ASN A 364 -22.85 1.41 -1.73
N GLY A 365 -22.13 2.29 -1.03
CA GLY A 365 -22.03 3.71 -1.37
C GLY A 365 -20.77 4.09 -2.15
N LEU A 366 -19.89 3.11 -2.44
CA LEU A 366 -18.61 3.36 -3.08
C LEU A 366 -18.82 3.86 -4.52
N LYS A 367 -18.23 5.01 -4.85
CA LYS A 367 -18.31 5.66 -6.17
C LYS A 367 -17.01 5.52 -6.94
N THR A 368 -15.86 5.65 -6.29
CA THR A 368 -14.57 5.67 -6.99
C THR A 368 -13.51 4.80 -6.33
N ILE A 369 -12.75 4.10 -7.17
CA ILE A 369 -11.53 3.35 -6.79
C ILE A 369 -10.36 3.91 -7.60
N GLY A 370 -9.35 4.40 -6.87
CA GLY A 370 -8.15 5.04 -7.42
C GLY A 370 -7.17 4.08 -8.10
N GLU A 371 -6.16 4.68 -8.74
CA GLU A 371 -5.10 3.95 -9.43
C GLU A 371 -4.39 3.01 -8.46
N LYS A 372 -4.19 1.74 -8.85
CA LYS A 372 -3.45 0.74 -8.05
C LYS A 372 -3.95 0.59 -6.59
N ALA A 373 -5.20 0.95 -6.31
CA ALA A 373 -5.76 0.94 -4.96
C ALA A 373 -5.59 -0.40 -4.23
N PHE A 374 -5.69 -1.52 -4.96
CA PHE A 374 -5.49 -2.89 -4.49
C PHE A 374 -4.38 -3.60 -5.27
N PHE A 375 -3.37 -2.88 -5.75
CA PHE A 375 -2.25 -3.48 -6.50
C PHE A 375 -1.49 -4.51 -5.64
N HIS A 376 -1.08 -5.62 -6.25
CA HIS A 376 -0.40 -6.75 -5.58
C HIS A 376 -1.17 -7.38 -4.41
N ASN A 377 -2.51 -7.39 -4.43
CA ASN A 377 -3.29 -8.08 -3.40
C ASN A 377 -3.51 -9.56 -3.77
N HIS A 378 -2.73 -10.47 -3.18
CA HIS A 378 -2.75 -11.88 -3.56
C HIS A 378 -3.86 -12.70 -2.88
N GLY A 379 -4.41 -12.23 -1.76
CA GLY A 379 -5.50 -12.88 -1.03
C GLY A 379 -6.90 -12.65 -1.59
N ILE A 380 -7.10 -11.64 -2.44
CA ILE A 380 -8.42 -11.32 -3.00
C ILE A 380 -8.77 -12.38 -4.05
N THR A 381 -9.78 -13.19 -3.78
CA THR A 381 -10.20 -14.28 -4.69
C THR A 381 -11.36 -13.90 -5.61
N SER A 382 -12.22 -12.98 -5.17
CA SER A 382 -13.34 -12.47 -5.95
C SER A 382 -13.69 -11.04 -5.52
N VAL A 383 -14.19 -10.23 -6.44
CA VAL A 383 -14.69 -8.88 -6.13
C VAL A 383 -16.07 -8.68 -6.74
N VAL A 384 -17.01 -8.18 -5.93
CA VAL A 384 -18.34 -7.76 -6.37
C VAL A 384 -18.42 -6.24 -6.22
N PHE A 385 -18.50 -5.55 -7.35
CA PHE A 385 -18.61 -4.09 -7.37
C PHE A 385 -20.07 -3.66 -7.13
N PRO A 386 -20.30 -2.65 -6.27
CA PRO A 386 -21.65 -2.16 -5.99
C PRO A 386 -22.24 -1.39 -7.19
N LYS A 387 -23.58 -1.28 -7.25
CA LYS A 387 -24.28 -0.58 -8.34
C LYS A 387 -23.91 0.90 -8.45
N THR A 388 -23.48 1.51 -7.34
CA THR A 388 -23.12 2.92 -7.21
C THR A 388 -21.75 3.27 -7.76
N ILE A 389 -20.91 2.29 -8.12
CA ILE A 389 -19.57 2.58 -8.60
C ILE A 389 -19.67 3.37 -9.92
N GLU A 390 -18.92 4.46 -9.99
CA GLU A 390 -18.85 5.40 -11.12
C GLU A 390 -17.50 5.32 -11.85
N LYS A 391 -16.42 4.98 -11.15
CA LYS A 391 -15.08 4.86 -11.75
C LYS A 391 -14.22 3.80 -11.08
N ILE A 392 -13.60 2.95 -11.90
CA ILE A 392 -12.51 2.04 -11.49
C ILE A 392 -11.28 2.44 -12.32
N SER A 393 -10.26 2.96 -11.64
CA SER A 393 -9.09 3.55 -12.30
C SER A 393 -8.08 2.49 -12.77
N TYR A 394 -7.11 2.95 -13.55
CA TYR A 394 -6.00 2.16 -14.08
C TYR A 394 -5.38 1.25 -13.01
N ALA A 395 -5.20 -0.02 -13.36
CA ALA A 395 -4.48 -1.01 -12.55
C ALA A 395 -5.01 -1.16 -11.10
N ALA A 396 -6.25 -0.76 -10.81
CA ALA A 396 -6.80 -0.76 -9.44
C ALA A 396 -6.69 -2.12 -8.73
N PHE A 397 -6.78 -3.23 -9.47
CA PHE A 397 -6.64 -4.61 -8.98
C PHE A 397 -5.51 -5.34 -9.70
N ALA A 398 -4.55 -4.62 -10.28
CA ALA A 398 -3.49 -5.28 -11.01
C ALA A 398 -2.62 -6.16 -10.09
N GLU A 399 -2.16 -7.28 -10.63
CA GLU A 399 -1.38 -8.29 -9.92
C GLU A 399 -2.07 -8.88 -8.68
N CYS A 400 -3.40 -8.84 -8.65
CA CYS A 400 -4.19 -9.64 -7.72
C CYS A 400 -4.16 -11.11 -8.14
N PHE A 401 -3.07 -11.81 -7.82
CA PHE A 401 -2.83 -13.18 -8.30
C PHE A 401 -3.81 -14.23 -7.80
N GLY A 402 -4.53 -13.97 -6.71
CA GLY A 402 -5.62 -14.83 -6.23
C GLY A 402 -6.95 -14.58 -6.92
N LEU A 403 -7.11 -13.49 -7.67
CA LEU A 403 -8.40 -13.05 -8.19
C LEU A 403 -8.84 -13.97 -9.32
N THR A 404 -9.91 -14.73 -9.07
CA THR A 404 -10.48 -15.71 -10.02
C THR A 404 -11.75 -15.21 -10.71
N LYS A 405 -12.48 -14.30 -10.06
CA LYS A 405 -13.79 -13.84 -10.53
C LYS A 405 -14.01 -12.37 -10.21
N VAL A 406 -14.53 -11.65 -11.20
CA VAL A 406 -14.96 -10.25 -11.06
C VAL A 406 -16.43 -10.13 -11.44
N SER A 407 -17.24 -9.59 -10.54
CA SER A 407 -18.67 -9.33 -10.79
C SER A 407 -18.91 -7.82 -10.79
N LEU A 408 -19.25 -7.29 -11.96
CA LEU A 408 -19.56 -5.89 -12.20
C LEU A 408 -21.05 -5.65 -11.93
N GLY A 409 -21.41 -5.20 -10.72
CA GLY A 409 -22.80 -4.86 -10.36
C GLY A 409 -23.32 -3.55 -10.94
N MET A 410 -22.65 -3.00 -11.95
CA MET A 410 -22.66 -1.57 -12.30
C MET A 410 -23.87 -1.16 -13.15
N SER A 411 -24.42 0.04 -12.94
CA SER A 411 -25.33 0.68 -13.91
C SER A 411 -24.61 1.61 -14.90
N THR A 412 -23.48 2.23 -14.50
CA THR A 412 -22.94 3.41 -15.23
C THR A 412 -21.42 3.61 -15.20
N ALA A 413 -20.61 2.82 -14.49
CA ALA A 413 -19.20 3.20 -14.28
C ALA A 413 -18.32 3.16 -15.52
N GLU A 414 -17.26 3.97 -15.49
CA GLU A 414 -16.15 3.99 -16.44
C GLU A 414 -15.02 3.08 -15.92
N ILE A 415 -14.72 2.04 -16.69
CA ILE A 415 -13.49 1.24 -16.55
C ILE A 415 -12.41 1.99 -17.31
N VAL A 416 -11.48 2.60 -16.57
CA VAL A 416 -10.33 3.31 -17.17
C VAL A 416 -9.19 2.33 -17.27
N THR A 417 -8.82 1.93 -18.50
CA THR A 417 -7.62 1.16 -18.85
C THR A 417 -7.43 -0.09 -17.98
N ASN A 418 -7.86 -1.26 -18.48
CA ASN A 418 -7.82 -2.57 -17.81
C ASN A 418 -7.39 -2.58 -16.31
N PRO A 419 -8.32 -2.50 -15.35
CA PRO A 419 -8.01 -2.49 -13.92
C PRO A 419 -7.39 -3.78 -13.38
N PHE A 420 -7.42 -4.86 -14.15
CA PHE A 420 -7.12 -6.23 -13.72
C PHE A 420 -5.82 -6.77 -14.34
N LEU A 421 -4.89 -5.89 -14.73
CA LEU A 421 -3.61 -6.27 -15.35
C LEU A 421 -2.91 -7.36 -14.55
N GLY A 422 -2.51 -8.44 -15.20
CA GLY A 422 -1.69 -9.47 -14.57
C GLY A 422 -2.41 -10.27 -13.48
N CYS A 423 -3.75 -10.23 -13.42
CA CYS A 423 -4.55 -11.17 -12.61
C CYS A 423 -4.51 -12.56 -13.25
N ARG A 424 -3.40 -13.29 -13.02
CA ARG A 424 -3.09 -14.57 -13.68
C ARG A 424 -4.02 -15.72 -13.31
N ALA A 425 -4.82 -15.59 -12.26
CA ALA A 425 -5.83 -16.59 -11.89
C ALA A 425 -7.24 -16.22 -12.37
N LEU A 426 -7.43 -15.05 -13.01
CA LEU A 426 -8.75 -14.56 -13.38
C LEU A 426 -9.35 -15.44 -14.47
N GLN A 427 -10.46 -16.11 -14.13
CA GLN A 427 -11.15 -17.07 -15.00
C GLN A 427 -12.33 -16.43 -15.74
N THR A 428 -13.06 -15.53 -15.07
CA THR A 428 -14.32 -15.01 -15.62
C THR A 428 -14.66 -13.62 -15.08
N PHE A 429 -15.27 -12.83 -15.95
CA PHE A 429 -16.08 -11.67 -15.60
C PHE A 429 -17.56 -12.07 -15.54
N GLU A 430 -18.32 -11.36 -14.72
CA GLU A 430 -19.77 -11.39 -14.69
C GLU A 430 -20.30 -9.97 -14.71
N VAL A 431 -21.39 -9.76 -15.46
CA VAL A 431 -22.03 -8.46 -15.62
C VAL A 431 -23.54 -8.68 -15.48
N ASP A 432 -24.20 -7.78 -14.74
CA ASP A 432 -25.67 -7.76 -14.63
C ASP A 432 -26.29 -7.60 -16.03
N ALA A 433 -27.36 -8.35 -16.35
CA ALA A 433 -28.02 -8.30 -17.66
C ALA A 433 -28.53 -6.88 -18.00
N ASP A 434 -28.90 -6.12 -16.97
CA ASP A 434 -29.37 -4.73 -17.08
C ASP A 434 -28.23 -3.71 -17.14
N ASN A 435 -26.97 -4.13 -17.12
CA ASN A 435 -25.84 -3.22 -17.28
C ASN A 435 -25.89 -2.55 -18.66
N ALA A 436 -25.90 -1.21 -18.67
CA ALA A 436 -26.08 -0.41 -19.88
C ALA A 436 -24.80 -0.27 -20.73
N LYS A 437 -23.62 -0.53 -20.16
CA LYS A 437 -22.32 -0.26 -20.80
C LYS A 437 -21.54 -1.51 -21.17
N TYR A 438 -21.66 -2.56 -20.36
CA TYR A 438 -20.83 -3.75 -20.48
C TYR A 438 -21.68 -4.98 -20.79
N ALA A 439 -21.07 -5.94 -21.46
CA ALA A 439 -21.61 -7.27 -21.69
C ALA A 439 -20.51 -8.32 -21.45
N ILE A 440 -20.95 -9.57 -21.34
CA ILE A 440 -20.05 -10.72 -21.29
C ILE A 440 -20.35 -11.67 -22.45
N GLU A 441 -19.29 -12.31 -22.94
CA GLU A 441 -19.36 -13.48 -23.82
C GLU A 441 -18.28 -14.46 -23.34
N ASP A 442 -18.66 -15.68 -22.98
CA ASP A 442 -17.76 -16.70 -22.43
C ASP A 442 -16.88 -16.22 -21.26
N GLY A 443 -17.41 -15.33 -20.42
CA GLY A 443 -16.70 -14.76 -19.28
C GLY A 443 -15.65 -13.70 -19.63
N ILE A 444 -15.62 -13.23 -20.89
CA ILE A 444 -14.76 -12.14 -21.39
C ILE A 444 -15.56 -10.84 -21.38
N LEU A 445 -14.89 -9.72 -21.06
CA LEU A 445 -15.53 -8.42 -20.88
C LEU A 445 -15.55 -7.59 -22.17
N TYR A 446 -16.74 -7.19 -22.59
CA TYR A 446 -17.00 -6.38 -23.79
C TYR A 446 -17.82 -5.13 -23.47
N SER A 447 -17.88 -4.19 -24.42
CA SER A 447 -18.95 -3.18 -24.48
C SER A 447 -20.31 -3.84 -24.71
N LYS A 448 -21.40 -3.14 -24.36
CA LYS A 448 -22.77 -3.65 -24.49
C LYS A 448 -23.14 -4.05 -25.92
N ASP A 449 -22.59 -3.37 -26.90
CA ASP A 449 -22.77 -3.61 -28.33
C ASP A 449 -21.70 -4.54 -28.94
N TYR A 450 -20.79 -5.07 -28.11
CA TYR A 450 -19.67 -5.95 -28.48
C TYR A 450 -18.63 -5.34 -29.44
N THR A 451 -18.68 -4.03 -29.69
CA THR A 451 -17.71 -3.34 -30.58
C THR A 451 -16.32 -3.18 -29.95
N MET A 452 -16.22 -3.18 -28.61
CA MET A 452 -14.98 -3.08 -27.85
C MET A 452 -14.77 -4.29 -26.94
N LEU A 453 -13.58 -4.91 -27.01
CA LEU A 453 -13.11 -5.90 -26.03
C LEU A 453 -12.25 -5.21 -24.98
N TYR A 454 -12.68 -5.19 -23.72
CA TYR A 454 -11.97 -4.51 -22.64
C TYR A 454 -10.91 -5.38 -21.97
N ALA A 455 -11.24 -6.63 -21.64
CA ALA A 455 -10.32 -7.50 -20.93
C ALA A 455 -10.62 -8.98 -21.15
N TYR A 456 -9.57 -9.72 -21.51
CA TYR A 456 -9.56 -11.18 -21.49
C TYR A 456 -9.08 -11.68 -20.10
N PRO A 457 -9.77 -12.65 -19.48
CA PRO A 457 -9.33 -13.22 -18.20
C PRO A 457 -7.98 -13.94 -18.34
N GLY A 458 -6.91 -13.40 -17.73
CA GLY A 458 -5.55 -13.88 -17.92
C GLY A 458 -5.27 -15.31 -17.45
N GLY A 459 -6.12 -15.84 -16.56
CA GLY A 459 -6.06 -17.21 -16.08
C GLY A 459 -6.96 -18.20 -16.82
N LYS A 460 -7.79 -17.74 -17.78
CA LYS A 460 -8.75 -18.60 -18.49
C LYS A 460 -8.07 -19.84 -19.06
N ASP A 461 -8.63 -21.01 -18.79
CA ASP A 461 -8.07 -22.30 -19.24
C ASP A 461 -8.20 -22.54 -20.75
N SER A 462 -9.08 -21.78 -21.41
CA SER A 462 -9.29 -21.86 -22.87
C SER A 462 -8.01 -21.52 -23.64
N LYS A 463 -7.50 -22.51 -24.37
CA LYS A 463 -6.36 -22.36 -25.28
C LYS A 463 -6.71 -21.61 -26.57
N THR A 464 -7.98 -21.57 -26.92
CA THR A 464 -8.47 -20.97 -28.15
C THR A 464 -9.46 -19.87 -27.82
N PHE A 465 -9.35 -18.74 -28.51
CA PHE A 465 -10.28 -17.62 -28.43
C PHE A 465 -10.75 -17.24 -29.83
N VAL A 466 -12.07 -17.10 -29.99
CA VAL A 466 -12.70 -16.56 -31.18
C VAL A 466 -13.38 -15.25 -30.76
N MET A 467 -12.94 -14.15 -31.35
CA MET A 467 -13.48 -12.83 -31.06
C MET A 467 -14.89 -12.68 -31.61
N ASN A 468 -15.77 -12.04 -30.84
CA ASN A 468 -17.11 -11.68 -31.28
C ASN A 468 -17.06 -11.00 -32.67
N PRO A 469 -17.91 -11.39 -33.63
CA PRO A 469 -17.85 -10.88 -34.99
C PRO A 469 -18.17 -9.39 -35.14
N ASN A 470 -18.77 -8.75 -34.13
CA ASN A 470 -19.04 -7.32 -34.11
C ASN A 470 -17.90 -6.49 -33.52
N THR A 471 -16.87 -7.13 -32.94
CA THR A 471 -15.77 -6.40 -32.30
C THR A 471 -14.92 -5.69 -33.33
N GLU A 472 -14.78 -4.38 -33.13
CA GLU A 472 -13.99 -3.48 -33.96
C GLU A 472 -12.64 -3.19 -33.31
N LYS A 473 -12.62 -3.08 -31.98
CA LYS A 473 -11.47 -2.61 -31.22
C LYS A 473 -11.21 -3.47 -29.99
N MET A 474 -9.96 -3.45 -29.52
CA MET A 474 -9.60 -3.97 -28.21
C MET A 474 -8.89 -2.90 -27.41
N ASP A 475 -9.15 -2.87 -26.11
CA ASP A 475 -8.58 -1.88 -25.19
C ASP A 475 -7.09 -2.15 -24.93
N ASP A 476 -6.44 -1.15 -24.33
CA ASP A 476 -5.07 -1.26 -23.86
C ASP A 476 -4.93 -2.49 -22.95
N PHE A 477 -3.88 -3.28 -23.18
CA PHE A 477 -3.56 -4.45 -22.37
C PHE A 477 -4.66 -5.53 -22.30
N ALA A 478 -5.57 -5.59 -23.28
CA ALA A 478 -6.72 -6.50 -23.25
C ALA A 478 -6.36 -7.99 -23.04
N PHE A 479 -5.21 -8.46 -23.57
CA PHE A 479 -4.69 -9.82 -23.40
C PHE A 479 -3.36 -9.86 -22.61
N TRP A 480 -3.13 -8.90 -21.71
CA TRP A 480 -1.88 -8.80 -20.96
C TRP A 480 -1.50 -10.10 -20.23
N PHE A 481 -0.35 -10.68 -20.60
CA PHE A 481 0.20 -11.91 -20.04
C PHE A 481 -0.77 -13.12 -20.03
N CYS A 482 -1.62 -13.25 -21.05
CA CYS A 482 -2.51 -14.40 -21.22
C CYS A 482 -1.72 -15.64 -21.69
N LYS A 483 -1.00 -16.29 -20.77
CA LYS A 483 -0.08 -17.40 -21.09
C LYS A 483 -0.76 -18.70 -21.53
N ASN A 484 -2.04 -18.91 -21.19
CA ASN A 484 -2.75 -20.13 -21.60
C ASN A 484 -3.23 -20.08 -23.06
N LEU A 485 -3.25 -18.88 -23.65
CA LEU A 485 -3.82 -18.64 -24.97
C LEU A 485 -2.83 -19.08 -26.06
N GLU A 486 -3.24 -20.07 -26.85
CA GLU A 486 -2.46 -20.66 -27.94
C GLU A 486 -2.93 -20.20 -29.32
N LYS A 487 -4.24 -19.97 -29.48
CA LYS A 487 -4.87 -19.59 -30.75
C LYS A 487 -5.87 -18.45 -30.58
N VAL A 488 -5.78 -17.45 -31.44
CA VAL A 488 -6.71 -16.31 -31.50
C VAL A 488 -7.26 -16.13 -32.91
N GLU A 489 -8.58 -16.01 -33.03
CA GLU A 489 -9.26 -15.61 -34.26
C GLU A 489 -9.89 -14.23 -34.07
N LEU A 490 -9.46 -13.26 -34.89
CA LEU A 490 -9.94 -11.89 -34.83
C LEU A 490 -11.24 -11.70 -35.62
N SER A 491 -12.03 -10.72 -35.18
CA SER A 491 -13.27 -10.30 -35.82
C SER A 491 -13.04 -9.84 -37.27
N PRO A 492 -14.00 -10.08 -38.19
CA PRO A 492 -13.96 -9.51 -39.54
C PRO A 492 -14.08 -7.98 -39.56
N LEU A 493 -14.59 -7.36 -38.49
CA LEU A 493 -14.71 -5.91 -38.35
C LEU A 493 -13.55 -5.25 -37.60
N PHE A 494 -12.57 -6.05 -37.16
CA PHE A 494 -11.44 -5.56 -36.37
C PHE A 494 -10.67 -4.48 -37.12
N ASN A 495 -10.43 -3.34 -36.47
CA ASN A 495 -9.83 -2.17 -37.09
C ASN A 495 -8.83 -1.41 -36.19
N GLU A 496 -8.75 -1.70 -34.88
CA GLU A 496 -7.86 -0.96 -33.97
C GLU A 496 -7.31 -1.82 -32.81
N PHE A 497 -6.00 -1.74 -32.58
CA PHE A 497 -5.33 -2.32 -31.42
C PHE A 497 -5.21 -1.31 -30.28
N GLY A 498 -5.40 -1.76 -29.05
CA GLY A 498 -4.96 -1.07 -27.84
C GLY A 498 -3.45 -1.24 -27.59
N TYR A 499 -2.92 -0.37 -26.74
CA TYR A 499 -1.52 -0.36 -26.31
C TYR A 499 -1.13 -1.70 -25.70
N ARG A 500 -0.09 -2.34 -26.24
CA ARG A 500 0.45 -3.64 -25.77
C ARG A 500 -0.61 -4.73 -25.58
N ALA A 501 -1.64 -4.75 -26.43
CA ALA A 501 -2.80 -5.63 -26.25
C ALA A 501 -2.46 -7.12 -26.09
N PHE A 502 -1.49 -7.68 -26.84
CA PHE A 502 -1.07 -9.09 -26.75
C PHE A 502 0.27 -9.30 -26.01
N CYS A 503 0.76 -8.29 -25.29
CA CYS A 503 2.04 -8.38 -24.62
C CYS A 503 2.06 -9.52 -23.59
N GLY A 504 3.09 -10.37 -23.66
CA GLY A 504 3.30 -11.49 -22.74
C GLY A 504 2.48 -12.75 -23.03
N CYS A 505 1.76 -12.83 -24.15
CA CYS A 505 1.05 -14.03 -24.62
C CYS A 505 2.03 -15.09 -25.15
N SER A 506 2.89 -15.63 -24.27
CA SER A 506 4.07 -16.41 -24.68
C SER A 506 3.79 -17.73 -25.40
N ASN A 507 2.59 -18.31 -25.22
CA ASN A 507 2.20 -19.58 -25.87
C ASN A 507 1.35 -19.38 -27.14
N LEU A 508 1.05 -18.13 -27.51
CA LEU A 508 0.28 -17.81 -28.70
C LEU A 508 1.07 -18.24 -29.95
N ASN A 509 0.56 -19.27 -30.63
CA ASN A 509 1.20 -19.91 -31.77
C ASN A 509 0.36 -19.84 -33.05
N THR A 510 -0.90 -19.42 -32.96
CA THR A 510 -1.78 -19.26 -34.12
C THR A 510 -2.61 -17.98 -34.01
N LEU A 511 -2.54 -17.14 -35.04
CA LEU A 511 -3.41 -15.98 -35.22
C LEU A 511 -4.19 -16.14 -36.51
N ILE A 512 -5.50 -15.93 -36.48
CA ILE A 512 -6.36 -15.92 -37.66
C ILE A 512 -6.94 -14.53 -37.82
N VAL A 513 -6.73 -13.92 -38.99
CA VAL A 513 -7.30 -12.61 -39.34
C VAL A 513 -8.28 -12.78 -40.49
N LYS A 514 -9.38 -12.02 -40.44
CA LYS A 514 -10.43 -12.01 -41.47
C LYS A 514 -10.45 -10.74 -42.31
N THR A 515 -9.63 -9.75 -41.96
CA THR A 515 -9.59 -8.45 -42.65
C THR A 515 -8.72 -8.53 -43.91
N GLU A 516 -9.23 -8.00 -45.03
CA GLU A 516 -8.47 -7.98 -46.29
C GLU A 516 -7.24 -7.08 -46.21
N LYS A 517 -7.38 -5.95 -45.50
CA LYS A 517 -6.30 -5.02 -45.22
C LYS A 517 -5.72 -5.30 -43.82
N PRO A 518 -4.38 -5.36 -43.67
CA PRO A 518 -3.76 -5.49 -42.36
C PRO A 518 -4.12 -4.31 -41.47
N VAL A 519 -4.58 -4.59 -40.25
CA VAL A 519 -4.75 -3.57 -39.20
C VAL A 519 -3.38 -3.21 -38.66
N GLU A 520 -3.01 -1.93 -38.75
CA GLU A 520 -1.70 -1.47 -38.27
C GLU A 520 -1.76 -1.06 -36.79
N ASN A 521 -0.79 -1.50 -36.02
CA ASN A 521 -0.59 -1.11 -34.62
C ASN A 521 -0.29 0.39 -34.55
N PRO A 522 -1.14 1.25 -33.96
CA PRO A 522 -0.93 2.69 -33.98
C PRO A 522 0.28 3.15 -33.15
N TYR A 523 0.80 2.30 -32.26
CA TYR A 523 1.89 2.61 -31.34
C TYR A 523 3.28 2.27 -31.91
N THR A 524 4.33 2.77 -31.24
CA THR A 524 5.73 2.45 -31.54
C THR A 524 6.18 1.13 -30.92
N ASP A 525 5.60 0.77 -29.78
CA ASP A 525 5.84 -0.51 -29.09
C ASP A 525 5.29 -1.69 -29.90
N ASP A 526 5.84 -2.87 -29.66
CA ASP A 526 5.40 -4.11 -30.29
C ASP A 526 4.14 -4.67 -29.61
N VAL A 527 3.01 -4.66 -30.32
CA VAL A 527 1.74 -5.21 -29.79
C VAL A 527 1.84 -6.71 -29.44
N PHE A 528 2.79 -7.43 -30.06
CA PHE A 528 3.08 -8.84 -29.84
C PHE A 528 4.36 -9.06 -29.02
N GLU A 529 4.78 -8.09 -28.20
CA GLU A 529 5.95 -8.24 -27.33
C GLU A 529 5.81 -9.50 -26.46
N GLY A 530 6.83 -10.37 -26.45
CA GLY A 530 6.81 -11.62 -25.71
C GLY A 530 6.10 -12.80 -26.39
N VAL A 531 5.54 -12.62 -27.59
CA VAL A 531 5.07 -13.72 -28.46
C VAL A 531 6.24 -14.26 -29.28
N ASN A 532 6.35 -15.59 -29.42
CA ASN A 532 7.34 -16.19 -30.33
C ASN A 532 6.88 -16.03 -31.78
N LYS A 533 7.34 -14.96 -32.44
CA LYS A 533 6.91 -14.59 -33.79
C LYS A 533 7.31 -15.59 -34.88
N GLU A 534 8.45 -16.26 -34.72
CA GLU A 534 8.94 -17.25 -35.68
C GLU A 534 8.08 -18.53 -35.64
N ALA A 535 7.61 -18.90 -34.45
CA ALA A 535 6.74 -20.06 -34.25
C ALA A 535 5.26 -19.75 -34.48
N CYS A 536 4.84 -18.49 -34.34
CA CYS A 536 3.44 -18.10 -34.45
C CYS A 536 2.99 -17.97 -35.91
N THR A 537 2.03 -18.82 -36.29
CA THR A 537 1.44 -18.86 -37.63
C THR A 537 0.30 -17.84 -37.74
N LEU A 538 0.45 -16.89 -38.67
CA LEU A 538 -0.61 -15.97 -39.06
C LEU A 538 -1.35 -16.50 -40.28
N ILE A 539 -2.63 -16.80 -40.14
CA ILE A 539 -3.53 -17.21 -41.21
C ILE A 539 -4.30 -15.98 -41.71
N VAL A 540 -4.05 -15.58 -42.96
CA VAL A 540 -4.65 -14.38 -43.60
C VAL A 540 -5.63 -14.76 -44.72
N PRO A 541 -6.58 -13.89 -45.11
CA PRO A 541 -7.48 -14.18 -46.22
C PRO A 541 -6.74 -14.47 -47.54
N VAL A 542 -7.33 -15.32 -48.38
CA VAL A 542 -6.77 -15.68 -49.70
C VAL A 542 -6.51 -14.42 -50.53
N GLY A 543 -5.32 -14.31 -51.13
CA GLY A 543 -4.93 -13.19 -51.98
C GLY A 543 -4.36 -11.98 -51.23
N THR A 544 -4.30 -12.02 -49.90
CA THR A 544 -3.87 -10.88 -49.07
C THR A 544 -2.45 -11.02 -48.50
N LYS A 545 -1.78 -12.17 -48.71
CA LYS A 545 -0.46 -12.46 -48.14
C LYS A 545 0.58 -11.35 -48.37
N GLN A 546 0.62 -10.77 -49.56
CA GLN A 546 1.57 -9.71 -49.89
C GLN A 546 1.33 -8.43 -49.08
N ALA A 547 0.06 -8.08 -48.83
CA ALA A 547 -0.26 -6.92 -47.99
C ALA A 547 0.21 -7.12 -46.55
N TYR A 548 0.03 -8.32 -45.98
CA TYR A 548 0.49 -8.65 -44.63
C TYR A 548 2.02 -8.75 -44.51
N LEU A 549 2.73 -9.19 -45.56
CA LEU A 549 4.20 -9.15 -45.61
C LEU A 549 4.75 -7.72 -45.66
N ALA A 550 4.00 -6.77 -46.23
CA ALA A 550 4.37 -5.36 -46.26
C ALA A 550 4.02 -4.60 -44.96
N SER A 551 3.15 -5.18 -44.12
CA SER A 551 2.69 -4.55 -42.87
C SER A 551 3.79 -4.39 -41.84
N ARG A 552 3.86 -3.27 -41.13
CA ARG A 552 4.81 -3.11 -40.02
C ARG A 552 4.48 -3.99 -38.83
N THR A 553 3.20 -4.26 -38.59
CA THR A 553 2.72 -5.04 -37.44
C THR A 553 2.87 -6.54 -37.64
N TRP A 554 2.52 -7.04 -38.83
CA TRP A 554 2.33 -8.48 -39.06
C TRP A 554 3.52 -9.18 -39.73
N LYS A 555 4.40 -8.44 -40.43
CA LYS A 555 5.46 -9.00 -41.29
C LYS A 555 6.41 -10.00 -40.63
N ASN A 556 6.56 -9.95 -39.31
CA ASN A 556 7.51 -10.79 -38.57
C ASN A 556 6.91 -12.14 -38.12
N LEU A 557 5.60 -12.37 -38.37
CA LEU A 557 4.94 -13.65 -38.09
C LEU A 557 5.10 -14.62 -39.27
N LYS A 558 4.85 -15.92 -39.03
CA LYS A 558 4.83 -16.93 -40.10
C LYS A 558 3.51 -16.84 -40.88
N ILE A 559 3.50 -16.07 -41.98
CA ILE A 559 2.29 -15.79 -42.76
C ILE A 559 1.96 -16.90 -43.76
N ILE A 560 0.77 -17.48 -43.62
CA ILE A 560 0.14 -18.38 -44.59
C ILE A 560 -1.23 -17.84 -45.00
N GLU A 561 -1.65 -18.14 -46.22
CA GLU A 561 -3.04 -17.86 -46.63
C GLU A 561 -3.95 -18.94 -46.07
N ALA A 562 -5.16 -18.55 -45.71
CA ALA A 562 -6.24 -19.47 -45.42
C ALA A 562 -6.36 -20.45 -46.59
N VAL A 563 -6.58 -21.72 -46.28
CA VAL A 563 -7.01 -22.66 -47.32
C VAL A 563 -8.36 -22.15 -47.79
N PRO A 564 -8.55 -21.84 -49.09
CA PRO A 564 -9.87 -21.47 -49.58
C PRO A 564 -10.81 -22.58 -49.15
N ASP A 565 -11.90 -22.21 -48.46
CA ASP A 565 -13.03 -23.11 -48.37
C ASP A 565 -13.29 -23.55 -49.81
N VAL A 566 -13.12 -24.85 -50.07
CA VAL A 566 -13.53 -25.42 -51.35
C VAL A 566 -15.05 -25.38 -51.30
N VAL A 567 -15.61 -24.19 -51.50
CA VAL A 567 -16.98 -24.04 -51.90
C VAL A 567 -17.00 -24.61 -53.29
N GLU A 568 -17.29 -25.91 -53.40
CA GLU A 568 -17.72 -26.51 -54.65
C GLU A 568 -18.79 -25.57 -55.21
N LYS A 569 -18.49 -24.91 -56.34
CA LYS A 569 -19.45 -24.04 -57.01
C LYS A 569 -20.75 -24.82 -57.13
N VAL A 570 -21.79 -24.41 -56.42
CA VAL A 570 -23.14 -24.94 -56.62
C VAL A 570 -23.59 -24.45 -57.99
N TYR A 571 -23.35 -25.27 -59.02
CA TYR A 571 -23.96 -25.08 -60.32
C TYR A 571 -25.46 -25.32 -60.15
N THR A 572 -26.27 -24.27 -60.31
CA THR A 572 -27.73 -24.38 -60.35
C THR A 572 -28.19 -24.95 -61.69
N ASP A 573 -27.73 -26.15 -62.01
CA ASP A 573 -28.42 -26.97 -62.99
C ASP A 573 -29.82 -27.28 -62.41
N LYS A 574 -30.88 -27.27 -63.24
CA LYS A 574 -32.25 -27.61 -62.80
C LYS A 574 -32.67 -28.97 -63.37
N PRO A 575 -31.95 -30.06 -63.08
CA PRO A 575 -32.38 -31.39 -63.47
C PRO A 575 -33.64 -31.76 -62.68
N ILE A 576 -34.52 -32.51 -63.33
CA ILE A 576 -35.76 -32.98 -62.75
C ILE A 576 -35.51 -34.37 -62.21
N VAL A 577 -35.81 -34.53 -60.92
CA VAL A 577 -35.72 -35.80 -60.21
C VAL A 577 -37.14 -36.34 -60.00
N SER A 578 -37.39 -37.56 -60.48
CA SER A 578 -38.65 -38.29 -60.28
C SER A 578 -38.41 -39.71 -59.76
N ASN A 579 -39.36 -40.21 -58.97
CA ASN A 579 -39.39 -41.61 -58.54
C ASN A 579 -40.39 -42.37 -59.42
N GLU A 580 -39.93 -43.43 -60.07
CA GLU A 580 -40.73 -44.30 -60.93
C GLU A 580 -40.57 -45.76 -60.48
N GLY A 581 -41.47 -46.19 -59.58
CA GLY A 581 -41.36 -47.48 -58.89
C GLY A 581 -40.09 -47.55 -58.05
N ASN A 582 -39.28 -48.59 -58.24
CA ASN A 582 -37.98 -48.75 -57.56
C ASN A 582 -36.83 -48.00 -58.25
N ASN A 583 -37.12 -47.02 -59.13
CA ASN A 583 -36.09 -46.29 -59.85
C ASN A 583 -36.15 -44.80 -59.53
N ILE A 584 -34.97 -44.22 -59.35
CA ILE A 584 -34.79 -42.77 -59.31
C ILE A 584 -34.33 -42.35 -60.71
N ILE A 585 -35.11 -41.49 -61.35
CA ILE A 585 -34.78 -40.93 -62.66
C ILE A 585 -34.39 -39.47 -62.49
N VAL A 586 -33.22 -39.14 -63.03
CA VAL A 586 -32.71 -37.76 -63.09
C VAL A 586 -32.63 -37.37 -64.56
N SER A 587 -33.34 -36.31 -64.95
CA SER A 587 -33.47 -35.86 -66.34
C SER A 587 -33.11 -34.38 -66.47
N LYS A 588 -32.85 -33.92 -67.71
CA LYS A 588 -32.35 -32.56 -68.00
C LYS A 588 -30.98 -32.26 -67.36
N ILE A 589 -30.09 -33.25 -67.37
CA ILE A 589 -28.71 -33.10 -66.89
C ILE A 589 -27.88 -32.38 -67.96
N SER A 590 -27.23 -31.28 -67.61
CA SER A 590 -26.39 -30.51 -68.53
C SER A 590 -25.17 -31.30 -69.04
N LEU A 591 -24.68 -30.93 -70.23
CA LEU A 591 -23.44 -31.47 -70.80
C LEU A 591 -22.26 -31.21 -69.85
N GLY A 592 -21.53 -32.27 -69.46
CA GLY A 592 -20.37 -32.19 -68.57
C GLY A 592 -20.50 -32.97 -67.26
N PHE A 593 -21.69 -33.47 -66.93
CA PHE A 593 -21.89 -34.48 -65.89
C PHE A 593 -21.92 -35.89 -66.50
N ASP A 594 -21.12 -36.79 -65.95
CA ASP A 594 -20.91 -38.14 -66.49
C ASP A 594 -21.57 -39.23 -65.63
N THR A 595 -21.82 -38.93 -64.35
CA THR A 595 -22.33 -39.87 -63.35
C THR A 595 -23.29 -39.20 -62.38
N ILE A 596 -24.20 -40.00 -61.82
CA ILE A 596 -25.04 -39.63 -60.68
C ILE A 596 -24.75 -40.59 -59.53
N GLU A 597 -24.69 -40.06 -58.32
CA GLU A 597 -24.40 -40.81 -57.09
C GLU A 597 -25.49 -40.53 -56.07
N LEU A 598 -25.79 -41.52 -55.24
CA LEU A 598 -26.78 -41.44 -54.17
C LEU A 598 -26.07 -41.57 -52.83
N TYR A 599 -26.28 -40.60 -51.95
CA TYR A 599 -25.68 -40.55 -50.61
C TYR A 599 -26.75 -40.57 -49.52
N ASP A 600 -26.45 -41.24 -48.40
CA ASP A 600 -27.26 -41.09 -47.19
C ASP A 600 -26.92 -39.78 -46.44
N LEU A 601 -27.69 -39.46 -45.39
CA LEU A 601 -27.48 -38.24 -44.60
C LEU A 601 -26.20 -38.23 -43.75
N THR A 602 -25.50 -39.37 -43.66
CA THR A 602 -24.17 -39.43 -43.00
C THR A 602 -23.03 -39.12 -43.97
N GLY A 603 -23.34 -38.99 -45.26
CA GLY A 603 -22.38 -38.74 -46.34
C GLY A 603 -21.79 -40.01 -46.96
N LEU A 604 -22.36 -41.20 -46.68
CA LEU A 604 -21.91 -42.45 -47.27
C LEU A 604 -22.55 -42.66 -48.65
N LYS A 605 -21.75 -43.02 -49.66
CA LYS A 605 -22.24 -43.35 -51.01
C LYS A 605 -22.91 -44.72 -51.01
N VAL A 606 -24.17 -44.76 -51.47
CA VAL A 606 -25.03 -45.94 -51.49
C VAL A 606 -25.09 -46.57 -52.87
N LEU A 607 -25.28 -45.77 -53.93
CA LEU A 607 -25.39 -46.23 -55.32
C LEU A 607 -24.81 -45.20 -56.29
N GLU A 608 -24.51 -45.62 -57.51
CA GLU A 608 -24.12 -44.75 -58.63
C GLU A 608 -24.68 -45.26 -59.96
N ALA A 609 -24.88 -44.35 -60.92
CA ALA A 609 -25.30 -44.67 -62.28
C ALA A 609 -24.71 -43.69 -63.30
N PRO A 610 -24.37 -44.12 -64.52
CA PRO A 610 -23.86 -43.24 -65.56
C PRO A 610 -24.96 -42.35 -66.15
N VAL A 611 -24.60 -41.13 -66.54
CA VAL A 611 -25.46 -40.23 -67.32
C VAL A 611 -25.37 -40.62 -68.80
N ARG A 612 -26.53 -40.84 -69.42
CA ARG A 612 -26.67 -41.14 -70.85
C ARG A 612 -27.70 -40.21 -71.48
N LEU A 613 -27.30 -39.51 -72.54
CA LEU A 613 -28.18 -38.62 -73.31
C LEU A 613 -28.94 -37.60 -72.44
N GLY A 614 -28.27 -37.00 -71.45
CA GLY A 614 -28.86 -35.99 -70.56
C GLY A 614 -29.82 -36.53 -69.49
N SER A 615 -29.79 -37.84 -69.23
CA SER A 615 -30.58 -38.50 -68.19
C SER A 615 -29.81 -39.64 -67.51
N ALA A 616 -30.21 -40.01 -66.31
CA ALA A 616 -29.66 -41.14 -65.57
C ALA A 616 -30.74 -41.84 -64.76
N ARG A 617 -30.54 -43.15 -64.53
CA ARG A 617 -31.49 -44.01 -63.81
C ARG A 617 -30.73 -44.83 -62.77
N ILE A 618 -31.09 -44.66 -61.49
CA ILE A 618 -30.62 -45.51 -60.40
C ILE A 618 -31.72 -46.53 -60.08
N ASN A 619 -31.36 -47.81 -60.05
CA ASN A 619 -32.24 -48.86 -59.53
C ASN A 619 -32.02 -48.95 -58.01
N ALA A 620 -33.02 -48.53 -57.23
CA ALA A 620 -32.98 -48.46 -55.77
C ALA A 620 -33.52 -49.73 -55.08
N VAL A 621 -33.65 -50.85 -55.79
CA VAL A 621 -34.00 -52.14 -55.17
C VAL A 621 -32.97 -52.51 -54.11
N GLY A 622 -33.41 -52.63 -52.86
CA GLY A 622 -32.56 -52.96 -51.71
C GLY A 622 -32.00 -51.76 -50.94
N VAL A 623 -32.31 -50.52 -51.36
CA VAL A 623 -32.00 -49.32 -50.58
C VAL A 623 -33.06 -49.14 -49.49
N PRO A 624 -32.70 -48.95 -48.20
CA PRO A 624 -33.65 -48.70 -47.13
C PRO A 624 -34.54 -47.46 -47.38
N TYR A 625 -35.75 -47.46 -46.82
CA TYR A 625 -36.61 -46.26 -46.83
C TYR A 625 -35.95 -45.12 -46.04
N GLY A 626 -35.76 -43.97 -46.67
CA GLY A 626 -34.98 -42.89 -46.07
C GLY A 626 -34.89 -41.64 -46.94
N ILE A 627 -34.21 -40.62 -46.41
CA ILE A 627 -33.88 -39.40 -47.15
C ILE A 627 -32.46 -39.54 -47.69
N TYR A 628 -32.31 -39.33 -49.00
CA TYR A 628 -31.03 -39.43 -49.69
C TYR A 628 -30.75 -38.15 -50.48
N VAL A 629 -29.46 -37.89 -50.68
CA VAL A 629 -28.95 -36.79 -51.53
C VAL A 629 -28.51 -37.40 -52.85
N VAL A 630 -28.97 -36.84 -53.97
CA VAL A 630 -28.45 -37.23 -55.30
C VAL A 630 -27.42 -36.22 -55.75
N THR A 631 -26.24 -36.68 -56.10
CA THR A 631 -25.13 -35.82 -56.53
C THR A 631 -24.75 -36.16 -57.98
N LEU A 632 -24.80 -35.18 -58.88
CA LEU A 632 -24.21 -35.28 -60.21
C LEU A 632 -22.70 -35.09 -60.10
N ARG A 633 -21.91 -35.88 -60.84
CA ARG A 633 -20.45 -35.70 -60.98
C ARG A 633 -20.01 -35.77 -62.43
N GLY A 634 -19.07 -34.92 -62.80
CA GLY A 634 -18.36 -35.02 -64.08
C GLY A 634 -17.27 -33.97 -64.23
N LYS A 635 -16.81 -33.77 -65.47
CA LYS A 635 -15.69 -32.87 -65.81
C LYS A 635 -15.88 -31.42 -65.38
N ILE A 636 -17.11 -30.97 -65.16
CA ILE A 636 -17.44 -29.60 -64.74
C ILE A 636 -17.63 -29.45 -63.21
N GLY A 637 -17.47 -30.54 -62.44
CA GLY A 637 -17.57 -30.56 -60.98
C GLY A 637 -18.67 -31.49 -60.44
N SER A 638 -19.06 -31.27 -59.19
CA SER A 638 -20.19 -31.94 -58.52
C SER A 638 -21.35 -30.97 -58.27
N CYS A 639 -22.57 -31.49 -58.32
CA CYS A 639 -23.78 -30.76 -57.97
C CYS A 639 -24.74 -31.67 -57.19
N SER A 640 -25.01 -31.34 -55.93
CA SER A 640 -25.97 -32.07 -55.11
C SER A 640 -27.38 -31.51 -55.31
N LEU A 641 -28.27 -32.38 -55.77
CA LEU A 641 -29.66 -32.13 -56.04
C LEU A 641 -30.49 -32.67 -54.87
N LYS A 642 -31.51 -31.90 -54.51
CA LYS A 642 -32.74 -32.23 -53.76
C LYS A 642 -32.74 -33.53 -52.93
N LEU A 643 -33.15 -33.42 -51.67
CA LEU A 643 -33.51 -34.55 -50.82
C LEU A 643 -34.61 -35.42 -51.46
N ILE A 644 -34.32 -36.69 -51.73
CA ILE A 644 -35.29 -37.67 -52.24
C ILE A 644 -35.68 -38.59 -51.11
N ARG A 645 -36.99 -38.78 -50.94
CA ARG A 645 -37.54 -39.87 -50.13
C ARG A 645 -37.71 -41.07 -51.05
N ILE A 646 -36.87 -42.09 -50.88
CA ILE A 646 -36.98 -43.39 -51.56
C ILE A 646 -38.05 -44.20 -50.85
#